data_AF-A0A6L7W337-F1
#
_entry.id   AF-A0A6L7W337-F1
#
_cell.length_a   1.000
_cell.length_b   1.000
_cell.length_c   1.000
_cell.angle_alpha   90.00
_cell.angle_beta   90.00
_cell.angle_gamma   90.00
#
_symmetry.space_group_name_H-M   'P 1'
#
loop_
_entity.id
_entity.type
_entity.pdbx_description
1 polymer ?
#
loop_
_entity_poly.entity_id
_entity_poly.type
_entity_poly.pdbx_seq_one_letter_code
_entity_poly.pdbx_strand_id
1 'polypeptide(L)'
;MIKSLDRTGTWRTYSIADGLAGMRIEHIAEDSEEYLWFATGNNGVSRFDGDEFRNFTQQDGLINDSIYFIQKDSQNRLWFGTRNGVCWYDETNFHHLENDGIAGRAVQFIYEDSEERIWCGGSRTLGYYDGTVFHDLMPLYLQHYKPLPFRKQCRGIAQDSEGHLWFGFNYLIRFDGTSFYRYDEKEGFSEQWISYAVGQDDTSKVWFGHHKSENGLWCYADGSFQPVQVDLDSDLRKIQCDREGRMWCSTSEGVLYQDGDGFSKFTPADGLPHPAVKAVFHDREHQYWFATWGGVGLYDAHSISIFDFSARVSESVSEVSQIVQDSRGDIWVGSVSPVFKYQSNSVFRFDGKAIDLIGSEDDFDINNCFAIYEDHDGYLWFGGINGLFRYDGQKIEKIETTAGSSSICAIAQDGEGQFLFGHWEKKKDKRQKDLFTSPLRLTYQRGEEFQTIFVKDKNQDPRSYIGTVIAGRNGEVYFYLAHQHFSDNNRGFARWHPKDGLKFYGVEDGLIDDRVSDLLLDRHGNLSVATQGGLAYFDGSTFQTFTTEDGLPSNRIHCLIEDSQGHLWLGTDGGVVHYDGRLFQTIKSSHIGPVLQILEDRDGAFYFGTAQNTLVRYRQRQTSPRVRLLQVVADQVYENPQNIIVSTTDQQMTFEYKGLSFSTHPRDMLYIYRLKGYDLDWQPPTRKMRAYYRDLPPGDYTFQVRAIDRDLNYSEIAQTQLSVERDPRISALTSIINSTDGVGKEFIGESVALHAFQIQLTKVAATDLSVLFKGETGVGKGLAARVLHALSSKCDGPFMQVNCGALPATLIDSELFGHERGAFTSAVSRKLGKVELAKGGTLFLDEIGDMTLETQARMLRLLEEGTYERVGGSETLSIQARIVAATNRDLEEMVSAGTFREDLYYRINAFPMSLPPLRERKEDIPDLAELFKTRMAAHLDKQIDPLAVEVIEVLQAYDWPGNVRELEHTINRAVIVCQDSQIEVADIGLISSSTPVFTDREVVPLAEIERRYILKILKVANWKIKGIGGAAALLGLNPGTLYGKM
;
A
#
# COMPACT_ATOMS: atom_id res chain seq x y z
N MET A 1 -13.62 -31.84 18.42
CA MET A 1 -13.07 -31.21 19.64
C MET A 1 -12.56 -29.84 19.27
N ILE A 2 -12.98 -28.80 19.98
CA ILE A 2 -12.50 -27.43 19.80
C ILE A 2 -11.06 -27.37 20.30
N LYS A 3 -10.12 -26.87 19.49
CA LYS A 3 -8.71 -26.74 19.88
C LYS A 3 -8.57 -25.68 20.98
N SER A 4 -7.61 -25.87 21.88
CA SER A 4 -7.32 -24.85 22.89
C SER A 4 -6.77 -23.57 22.23
N LEU A 5 -7.11 -22.42 22.78
CA LEU A 5 -6.62 -21.13 22.28
C LEU A 5 -5.24 -20.85 22.88
N ASP A 6 -4.25 -20.59 22.02
CA ASP A 6 -2.91 -20.20 22.48
C ASP A 6 -3.00 -18.86 23.22
N ARG A 7 -2.59 -18.84 24.50
CA ARG A 7 -2.64 -17.65 25.37
C ARG A 7 -1.39 -16.77 25.28
N THR A 8 -0.40 -17.18 24.49
CA THR A 8 0.85 -16.43 24.29
C THR A 8 0.79 -15.47 23.10
N GLY A 9 -0.41 -15.27 22.54
CA GLY A 9 -0.67 -14.36 21.43
C GLY A 9 -0.49 -12.88 21.82
N THR A 10 -0.69 -12.00 20.84
CA THR A 10 -0.47 -10.56 21.01
C THR A 10 -1.77 -9.78 21.05
N TRP A 11 -1.78 -8.70 21.84
CA TRP A 11 -2.91 -7.78 21.98
C TRP A 11 -2.61 -6.43 21.33
N ARG A 12 -3.62 -5.86 20.68
CA ARG A 12 -3.65 -4.47 20.23
C ARG A 12 -4.97 -3.83 20.66
N THR A 13 -4.93 -2.57 21.08
CA THR A 13 -6.13 -1.81 21.45
C THR A 13 -6.34 -0.67 20.47
N TYR A 14 -7.55 -0.55 19.93
CA TYR A 14 -8.00 0.60 19.15
C TYR A 14 -8.88 1.52 20.00
N SER A 15 -8.63 2.81 19.88
CA SER A 15 -9.23 3.89 20.65
C SER A 15 -9.68 5.04 19.75
N ILE A 16 -10.20 6.11 20.36
CA ILE A 16 -10.53 7.36 19.63
C ILE A 16 -9.28 7.95 18.95
N ALA A 17 -8.08 7.75 19.50
CA ALA A 17 -6.84 8.22 18.89
C ALA A 17 -6.53 7.55 17.55
N ASP A 18 -7.06 6.34 17.33
CA ASP A 18 -6.92 5.58 16.09
C ASP A 18 -8.02 5.90 15.07
N GLY A 19 -9.01 6.72 15.43
CA GLY A 19 -10.12 7.13 14.57
C GLY A 19 -11.50 6.55 14.93
N LEU A 20 -11.58 5.71 15.96
CA LEU A 20 -12.83 5.13 16.46
C LEU A 20 -13.79 6.23 16.95
N ALA A 21 -15.10 6.10 16.66
CA ALA A 21 -16.09 7.12 17.00
C ALA A 21 -16.30 7.29 18.51
N GLY A 22 -16.09 6.22 19.30
CA GLY A 22 -16.22 6.28 20.75
C GLY A 22 -15.59 5.07 21.45
N MET A 23 -15.22 5.24 22.73
CA MET A 23 -14.61 4.16 23.53
C MET A 23 -15.62 3.08 23.95
N ARG A 24 -16.92 3.39 23.94
CA ARG A 24 -17.96 2.48 24.39
C ARG A 24 -18.51 1.69 23.22
N ILE A 25 -17.95 0.50 23.00
CA ILE A 25 -18.36 -0.39 21.90
C ILE A 25 -19.40 -1.38 22.40
N GLU A 26 -20.54 -1.44 21.72
CA GLU A 26 -21.67 -2.29 22.06
C GLU A 26 -21.71 -3.57 21.21
N HIS A 27 -21.24 -3.53 19.96
CA HIS A 27 -21.29 -4.65 19.04
C HIS A 27 -20.24 -4.55 17.93
N ILE A 28 -19.91 -5.69 17.31
CA ILE A 28 -19.04 -5.80 16.13
C ILE A 28 -19.76 -6.66 15.09
N ALA A 29 -19.73 -6.25 13.84
CA ALA A 29 -20.21 -7.03 12.70
C ALA A 29 -19.31 -6.83 11.48
N GLU A 30 -19.50 -7.65 10.47
CA GLU A 30 -18.81 -7.56 9.17
C GLU A 30 -19.88 -7.44 8.07
N ASP A 31 -19.69 -6.55 7.10
CA ASP A 31 -20.58 -6.40 5.95
C ASP A 31 -20.22 -7.34 4.78
N SER A 32 -20.97 -7.28 3.68
CA SER A 32 -20.66 -7.98 2.41
C SER A 32 -19.36 -7.51 1.76
N GLU A 33 -19.00 -6.26 1.98
CA GLU A 33 -17.72 -5.69 1.61
C GLU A 33 -16.65 -5.95 2.69
N GLU A 34 -16.85 -6.88 3.63
CA GLU A 34 -15.86 -7.28 4.65
C GLU A 34 -15.21 -6.14 5.44
N TYR A 35 -15.87 -5.00 5.53
CA TYR A 35 -15.51 -3.99 6.51
C TYR A 35 -16.02 -4.42 7.87
N LEU A 36 -15.22 -4.17 8.90
CA LEU A 36 -15.67 -4.34 10.28
C LEU A 36 -16.43 -3.10 10.71
N TRP A 37 -17.61 -3.30 11.30
CA TRP A 37 -18.46 -2.26 11.85
C TRP A 37 -18.53 -2.36 13.36
N PHE A 38 -18.29 -1.25 14.04
CA PHE A 38 -18.25 -1.13 15.49
C PHE A 38 -19.37 -0.21 15.96
N ALA A 39 -20.41 -0.80 16.55
CA ALA A 39 -21.51 -0.05 17.16
C ALA A 39 -21.01 0.69 18.39
N THR A 40 -21.22 2.00 18.44
CA THR A 40 -20.88 2.80 19.62
C THR A 40 -22.14 3.21 20.40
N GLY A 41 -21.99 3.32 21.72
CA GLY A 41 -23.12 3.63 22.59
C GLY A 41 -23.68 5.06 22.46
N ASN A 42 -22.96 5.99 21.83
CA ASN A 42 -23.34 7.41 21.83
C ASN A 42 -22.79 8.29 20.69
N ASN A 43 -21.95 7.76 19.80
CA ASN A 43 -21.27 8.56 18.77
C ASN A 43 -21.42 7.95 17.37
N GLY A 44 -22.50 7.19 17.13
CA GLY A 44 -22.77 6.54 15.85
C GLY A 44 -22.09 5.18 15.71
N VAL A 45 -21.60 4.88 14.52
CA VAL A 45 -20.91 3.62 14.20
C VAL A 45 -19.61 3.90 13.45
N SER A 46 -18.58 3.09 13.71
CA SER A 46 -17.32 3.15 12.97
C SER A 46 -17.21 1.96 12.03
N ARG A 47 -16.86 2.20 10.78
CA ARG A 47 -16.47 1.19 9.78
C ARG A 47 -14.95 1.17 9.65
N PHE A 48 -14.35 0.00 9.55
CA PHE A 48 -12.90 -0.18 9.48
C PHE A 48 -12.51 -1.11 8.34
N ASP A 49 -11.47 -0.74 7.61
CA ASP A 49 -10.99 -1.47 6.41
C ASP A 49 -9.67 -2.23 6.62
N GLY A 50 -9.16 -2.27 7.85
CA GLY A 50 -7.83 -2.80 8.17
C GLY A 50 -6.75 -1.73 8.31
N ASP A 51 -7.05 -0.49 7.92
CA ASP A 51 -6.13 0.64 7.92
C ASP A 51 -6.74 1.86 8.64
N GLU A 52 -7.90 2.32 8.20
CA GLU A 52 -8.53 3.55 8.68
C GLU A 52 -9.99 3.33 9.11
N PHE A 53 -10.44 4.15 10.08
CA PHE A 53 -11.83 4.21 10.51
C PHE A 53 -12.60 5.30 9.77
N ARG A 54 -13.78 4.97 9.26
CA ARG A 54 -14.80 5.91 8.78
C ARG A 54 -15.99 5.89 9.74
N ASN A 55 -16.36 7.05 10.27
CA ASN A 55 -17.45 7.16 11.23
C ASN A 55 -18.73 7.64 10.54
N PHE A 56 -19.87 7.10 10.95
CA PHE A 56 -21.19 7.48 10.48
C PHE A 56 -22.06 7.86 11.68
N THR A 57 -22.84 8.93 11.51
CA THR A 57 -23.70 9.54 12.52
C THR A 57 -25.11 9.80 11.95
N GLN A 58 -25.98 10.43 12.73
CA GLN A 58 -27.28 10.89 12.24
C GLN A 58 -27.18 11.83 11.03
N GLN A 59 -26.06 12.55 10.86
CA GLN A 59 -25.86 13.42 9.70
C GLN A 59 -25.65 12.63 8.40
N ASP A 60 -25.20 11.38 8.52
CA ASP A 60 -24.93 10.48 7.40
C ASP A 60 -26.13 9.58 7.06
N GLY A 61 -27.26 9.73 7.78
CA GLY A 61 -28.48 8.95 7.58
C GLY A 61 -28.76 7.89 8.65
N LEU A 62 -27.97 7.77 9.73
CA LEU A 62 -28.37 6.92 10.86
C LEU A 62 -29.61 7.49 11.57
N ILE A 63 -30.48 6.62 12.06
CA ILE A 63 -31.69 7.06 12.79
C ILE A 63 -31.37 7.58 14.21
N ASN A 64 -30.24 7.16 14.78
CA ASN A 64 -29.76 7.60 16.10
C ASN A 64 -28.27 7.29 16.27
N ASP A 65 -27.55 8.09 17.07
CA ASP A 65 -26.11 7.86 17.36
C ASP A 65 -25.83 6.85 18.48
N SER A 66 -26.85 6.34 19.18
CA SER A 66 -26.71 5.24 20.14
C SER A 66 -27.08 3.91 19.49
N ILE A 67 -26.08 3.15 19.06
CA ILE A 67 -26.24 1.86 18.36
C ILE A 67 -25.96 0.75 19.38
N TYR A 68 -26.89 -0.20 19.49
CA TYR A 68 -26.78 -1.33 20.41
C TYR A 68 -26.31 -2.61 19.72
N PHE A 69 -26.73 -2.83 18.47
CA PHE A 69 -26.51 -4.10 17.78
C PHE A 69 -26.43 -3.90 16.28
N ILE A 70 -25.67 -4.77 15.62
CA ILE A 70 -25.54 -4.80 14.16
C ILE A 70 -25.72 -6.24 13.69
N GLN A 71 -26.59 -6.46 12.71
CA GLN A 71 -26.88 -7.77 12.14
C GLN A 71 -26.82 -7.69 10.61
N LYS A 72 -26.00 -8.53 9.98
CA LYS A 72 -26.07 -8.72 8.52
C LYS A 72 -27.16 -9.74 8.23
N ASP A 73 -28.00 -9.46 7.23
CA ASP A 73 -29.02 -10.40 6.77
C ASP A 73 -28.58 -11.20 5.52
N SER A 74 -29.40 -12.18 5.15
CA SER A 74 -29.21 -13.04 3.96
C SER A 74 -29.18 -12.27 2.63
N GLN A 75 -29.75 -11.06 2.61
CA GLN A 75 -29.77 -10.15 1.46
C GLN A 75 -28.57 -9.19 1.45
N ASN A 76 -27.59 -9.40 2.33
CA ASN A 76 -26.40 -8.56 2.52
C ASN A 76 -26.67 -7.14 3.05
N ARG A 77 -27.87 -6.86 3.56
CA ARG A 77 -28.14 -5.58 4.22
C ARG A 77 -27.63 -5.64 5.65
N LEU A 78 -27.06 -4.53 6.11
CA LEU A 78 -26.57 -4.41 7.47
C LEU A 78 -27.60 -3.66 8.31
N TRP A 79 -28.25 -4.34 9.25
CA TRP A 79 -29.28 -3.80 10.14
C TRP A 79 -28.68 -3.26 11.43
N PHE A 80 -29.15 -2.10 11.86
CA PHE A 80 -28.66 -1.39 13.05
C PHE A 80 -29.78 -1.19 14.06
N GLY A 81 -29.66 -1.86 15.21
CA GLY A 81 -30.54 -1.67 16.35
C GLY A 81 -30.11 -0.45 17.13
N THR A 82 -30.98 0.55 17.25
CA THR A 82 -30.64 1.83 17.87
C THR A 82 -31.56 2.16 19.06
N ARG A 83 -31.25 3.26 19.76
CA ARG A 83 -32.10 3.79 20.82
C ARG A 83 -33.47 4.27 20.32
N ASN A 84 -33.62 4.62 19.05
CA ASN A 84 -34.82 5.28 18.51
C ASN A 84 -35.51 4.51 17.37
N GLY A 85 -35.17 3.24 17.19
CA GLY A 85 -35.74 2.38 16.17
C GLY A 85 -34.66 1.52 15.52
N VAL A 86 -34.91 1.14 14.27
CA VAL A 86 -34.01 0.34 13.44
C VAL A 86 -33.83 1.03 12.08
N CYS A 87 -32.65 0.89 11.51
CA CYS A 87 -32.35 1.25 10.12
C CYS A 87 -31.44 0.19 9.52
N TRP A 88 -31.30 0.15 8.20
CA TRP A 88 -30.36 -0.76 7.52
C TRP A 88 -29.55 -0.03 6.46
N TYR A 89 -28.39 -0.58 6.11
CA TYR A 89 -27.45 -0.01 5.15
C TYR A 89 -27.27 -0.96 3.96
N ASP A 90 -27.27 -0.39 2.76
CA ASP A 90 -27.23 -1.11 1.47
C ASP A 90 -25.89 -0.95 0.74
N GLU A 91 -24.81 -0.71 1.48
CA GLU A 91 -23.47 -0.35 0.99
C GLU A 91 -23.33 1.10 0.54
N THR A 92 -24.44 1.80 0.26
CA THR A 92 -24.42 3.20 -0.21
C THR A 92 -25.12 4.15 0.76
N ASN A 93 -26.32 3.79 1.22
CA ASN A 93 -27.22 4.66 2.00
C ASN A 93 -27.84 3.92 3.19
N PHE A 94 -28.23 4.70 4.20
CA PHE A 94 -29.06 4.21 5.29
C PHE A 94 -30.55 4.37 4.94
N HIS A 95 -31.32 3.32 5.22
CA HIS A 95 -32.75 3.22 4.98
C HIS A 95 -33.51 3.08 6.29
N HIS A 96 -34.61 3.82 6.42
CA HIS A 96 -35.44 3.87 7.63
C HIS A 96 -36.75 3.13 7.44
N LEU A 97 -37.24 2.54 8.54
CA LEU A 97 -38.59 2.01 8.65
C LEU A 97 -39.54 3.14 9.14
N GLU A 98 -40.13 3.90 8.21
CA GLU A 98 -41.04 5.02 8.51
C GLU A 98 -42.51 4.55 8.57
N ASN A 99 -43.21 4.89 9.67
CA ASN A 99 -44.63 4.54 9.94
C ASN A 99 -44.95 3.08 10.30
N ASP A 100 -43.94 2.25 10.57
CA ASP A 100 -44.11 0.82 10.89
C ASP A 100 -44.41 0.51 12.36
N GLY A 101 -44.62 1.54 13.21
CA GLY A 101 -44.90 1.36 14.63
C GLY A 101 -43.69 0.99 15.51
N ILE A 102 -42.52 0.73 14.93
CA ILE A 102 -41.23 0.51 15.63
C ILE A 102 -40.46 1.81 15.91
N ALA A 103 -40.72 2.88 15.15
CA ALA A 103 -40.08 4.18 15.33
C ALA A 103 -40.27 4.72 16.76
N GLY A 104 -39.21 5.28 17.35
CA GLY A 104 -39.24 5.77 18.73
C GLY A 104 -39.01 4.71 19.81
N ARG A 105 -38.92 3.43 19.44
CA ARG A 105 -38.70 2.32 20.37
C ARG A 105 -37.25 1.86 20.31
N ALA A 106 -36.66 1.54 21.47
CA ALA A 106 -35.29 1.05 21.51
C ALA A 106 -35.21 -0.39 20.98
N VAL A 107 -34.31 -0.64 20.03
CA VAL A 107 -34.01 -1.95 19.46
C VAL A 107 -32.61 -2.36 19.91
N GLN A 108 -32.54 -3.31 20.82
CA GLN A 108 -31.29 -3.71 21.49
C GLN A 108 -30.69 -4.99 20.91
N PHE A 109 -31.48 -5.78 20.20
CA PHE A 109 -31.05 -7.01 19.56
C PHE A 109 -31.83 -7.19 18.25
N ILE A 110 -31.16 -7.71 17.24
CA ILE A 110 -31.73 -8.04 15.93
C ILE A 110 -31.33 -9.48 15.60
N TYR A 111 -32.23 -10.23 15.00
CA TYR A 111 -31.98 -11.60 14.55
C TYR A 111 -32.78 -11.89 13.28
N GLU A 112 -32.16 -12.53 12.31
CA GLU A 112 -32.84 -13.04 11.13
C GLU A 112 -33.19 -14.52 11.37
N ASP A 113 -34.45 -14.87 11.20
CA ASP A 113 -34.87 -16.28 11.29
C ASP A 113 -34.73 -17.02 9.96
N SER A 114 -34.98 -18.33 9.99
CA SER A 114 -34.97 -19.18 8.79
C SER A 114 -36.02 -18.84 7.73
N GLU A 115 -36.96 -17.92 8.02
CA GLU A 115 -37.95 -17.40 7.07
C GLU A 115 -37.57 -16.00 6.53
N GLU A 116 -36.32 -15.56 6.73
CA GLU A 116 -35.80 -14.24 6.32
C GLU A 116 -36.50 -13.05 7.01
N ARG A 117 -37.18 -13.29 8.15
CA ARG A 117 -37.83 -12.23 8.93
C ARG A 117 -36.85 -11.61 9.91
N ILE A 118 -36.89 -10.29 10.03
CA ILE A 118 -35.99 -9.54 10.91
C ILE A 118 -36.68 -9.29 12.25
N TRP A 119 -36.30 -10.08 13.26
CA TRP A 119 -36.79 -9.99 14.62
C TRP A 119 -36.11 -8.89 15.40
N CYS A 120 -36.91 -8.07 16.08
CA CYS A 120 -36.44 -6.92 16.86
C CYS A 120 -36.84 -7.09 18.33
N GLY A 121 -35.84 -7.08 19.22
CA GLY A 121 -36.02 -7.16 20.66
C GLY A 121 -35.45 -5.94 21.37
N GLY A 122 -36.20 -5.37 22.33
CA GLY A 122 -35.70 -4.24 23.11
C GLY A 122 -36.64 -3.74 24.19
N SER A 123 -36.34 -2.58 24.77
CA SER A 123 -37.17 -1.97 25.81
C SER A 123 -38.50 -1.49 25.23
N ARG A 124 -39.56 -2.27 25.46
CA ARG A 124 -40.91 -2.10 24.86
C ARG A 124 -40.97 -2.44 23.36
N THR A 125 -40.01 -3.23 22.87
CA THR A 125 -39.98 -3.72 21.49
C THR A 125 -39.95 -5.24 21.48
N LEU A 126 -40.96 -5.85 20.85
CA LEU A 126 -41.01 -7.28 20.58
C LEU A 126 -41.86 -7.49 19.33
N GLY A 127 -41.22 -7.93 18.24
CA GLY A 127 -41.89 -8.15 16.97
C GLY A 127 -40.90 -8.46 15.87
N TYR A 128 -41.38 -8.53 14.64
CA TYR A 128 -40.55 -8.81 13.46
C TYR A 128 -40.99 -7.99 12.26
N TYR A 129 -40.06 -7.77 11.33
CA TYR A 129 -40.31 -7.22 10.01
C TYR A 129 -40.29 -8.33 8.98
N ASP A 130 -41.33 -8.44 8.17
CA ASP A 130 -41.51 -9.50 7.16
C ASP A 130 -41.04 -9.11 5.75
N GLY A 131 -40.36 -7.97 5.61
CA GLY A 131 -40.01 -7.39 4.32
C GLY A 131 -40.96 -6.28 3.87
N THR A 132 -42.15 -6.19 4.47
CA THR A 132 -43.17 -5.18 4.11
C THR A 132 -43.63 -4.32 5.29
N VAL A 133 -43.93 -4.94 6.44
CA VAL A 133 -44.45 -4.25 7.62
C VAL A 133 -43.87 -4.85 8.90
N PHE A 134 -43.85 -4.06 9.96
CA PHE A 134 -43.47 -4.53 11.28
C PHE A 134 -44.69 -5.05 12.06
N HIS A 135 -44.61 -6.29 12.52
CA HIS A 135 -45.64 -6.96 13.31
C HIS A 135 -45.32 -6.84 14.81
N ASP A 136 -46.05 -5.98 15.52
CA ASP A 136 -45.92 -5.79 16.97
C ASP A 136 -46.59 -6.93 17.75
N LEU A 137 -45.80 -7.77 18.40
CA LEU A 137 -46.27 -8.93 19.17
C LEU A 137 -46.51 -8.62 20.65
N MET A 138 -46.29 -7.38 21.08
CA MET A 138 -46.56 -6.94 22.45
C MET A 138 -48.01 -7.22 22.90
N PRO A 139 -49.05 -6.93 22.09
CA PRO A 139 -50.43 -7.18 22.49
C PRO A 139 -50.71 -8.67 22.74
N LEU A 140 -50.12 -9.56 21.92
CA LEU A 140 -50.27 -11.00 22.05
C LEU A 140 -49.64 -11.51 23.35
N TYR A 141 -48.42 -11.08 23.67
CA TYR A 141 -47.75 -11.44 24.92
C TYR A 141 -48.57 -11.05 26.16
N LEU A 142 -49.15 -9.84 26.15
CA LEU A 142 -49.92 -9.28 27.27
C LEU A 142 -51.26 -9.98 27.53
N GLN A 143 -51.74 -10.83 26.61
CA GLN A 143 -52.94 -11.64 26.83
C GLN A 143 -52.71 -12.70 27.91
N HIS A 144 -51.50 -13.25 28.00
CA HIS A 144 -51.18 -14.38 28.88
C HIS A 144 -50.29 -14.00 30.07
N TYR A 145 -49.44 -12.97 29.93
CA TYR A 145 -48.44 -12.64 30.95
C TYR A 145 -48.47 -11.19 31.41
N LYS A 146 -48.50 -10.99 32.74
CA LYS A 146 -48.28 -9.70 33.44
C LYS A 146 -47.32 -9.94 34.60
N PRO A 147 -46.34 -9.05 34.88
CA PRO A 147 -46.03 -7.75 34.26
C PRO A 147 -45.19 -7.85 32.97
N LEU A 148 -44.95 -6.70 32.31
CA LEU A 148 -44.08 -6.61 31.13
C LEU A 148 -42.66 -7.17 31.42
N PRO A 149 -42.14 -8.12 30.63
CA PRO A 149 -40.82 -8.71 30.81
C PRO A 149 -39.68 -7.74 30.44
N PHE A 150 -40.00 -6.63 29.75
CA PHE A 150 -39.06 -5.72 29.10
C PHE A 150 -38.65 -4.50 29.94
N ARG A 151 -38.71 -4.57 31.29
CA ARG A 151 -38.18 -3.49 32.14
C ARG A 151 -36.65 -3.33 32.02
N LYS A 152 -35.96 -4.38 31.59
CA LYS A 152 -34.53 -4.38 31.25
C LYS A 152 -34.33 -4.71 29.77
N GLN A 153 -33.06 -4.73 29.37
CA GLN A 153 -32.65 -4.87 27.98
C GLN A 153 -32.89 -6.29 27.47
N CYS A 154 -33.20 -6.42 26.16
CA CYS A 154 -33.04 -7.68 25.44
C CYS A 154 -31.56 -8.04 25.38
N ARG A 155 -31.18 -9.26 25.74
CA ARG A 155 -29.79 -9.75 25.70
C ARG A 155 -29.57 -10.92 24.74
N GLY A 156 -30.55 -11.21 23.88
CA GLY A 156 -30.41 -12.26 22.88
C GLY A 156 -31.73 -12.66 22.25
N ILE A 157 -31.65 -13.05 20.98
CA ILE A 157 -32.69 -13.76 20.23
C ILE A 157 -31.98 -14.92 19.53
N ALA A 158 -32.57 -16.11 19.56
CA ALA A 158 -32.06 -17.30 18.87
C ALA A 158 -33.21 -18.18 18.41
N GLN A 159 -33.02 -18.92 17.32
CA GLN A 159 -33.95 -19.96 16.87
C GLN A 159 -33.42 -21.34 17.29
N ASP A 160 -34.29 -22.26 17.71
CA ASP A 160 -33.91 -23.67 17.87
C ASP A 160 -34.09 -24.47 16.57
N SER A 161 -33.68 -25.73 16.57
CA SER A 161 -33.80 -26.64 15.41
C SER A 161 -35.25 -26.96 15.02
N GLU A 162 -36.21 -26.71 15.90
CA GLU A 162 -37.65 -26.89 15.64
C GLU A 162 -38.30 -25.60 15.08
N GLY A 163 -37.54 -24.52 14.96
CA GLY A 163 -37.99 -23.24 14.44
C GLY A 163 -38.56 -22.29 15.50
N HIS A 164 -38.57 -22.68 16.78
CA HIS A 164 -39.05 -21.80 17.85
C HIS A 164 -38.05 -20.70 18.17
N LEU A 165 -38.56 -19.51 18.48
CA LEU A 165 -37.72 -18.36 18.82
C LEU A 165 -37.64 -18.14 20.31
N TRP A 166 -36.42 -17.95 20.79
CA TRP A 166 -36.07 -17.75 22.18
C TRP A 166 -35.62 -16.32 22.39
N PHE A 167 -36.16 -15.67 23.43
CA PHE A 167 -35.90 -14.28 23.76
C PHE A 167 -35.36 -14.14 25.18
N GLY A 168 -34.24 -13.43 25.29
CA GLY A 168 -33.57 -13.11 26.54
C GLY A 168 -34.01 -11.78 27.12
N PHE A 169 -35.04 -11.78 27.96
CA PHE A 169 -35.48 -10.62 28.74
C PHE A 169 -35.30 -10.89 30.24
N ASN A 170 -36.03 -10.17 31.12
CA ASN A 170 -36.09 -10.51 32.55
C ASN A 170 -36.54 -11.96 32.81
N TYR A 171 -37.11 -12.60 31.80
CA TYR A 171 -37.47 -14.01 31.76
C TYR A 171 -36.99 -14.58 30.44
N LEU A 172 -36.71 -15.89 30.43
CA LEU A 172 -36.56 -16.65 29.20
C LEU A 172 -37.95 -16.88 28.60
N ILE A 173 -38.15 -16.43 27.36
CA ILE A 173 -39.42 -16.53 26.66
C ILE A 173 -39.19 -17.30 25.35
N ARG A 174 -40.07 -18.26 25.06
CA ARG A 174 -40.11 -18.98 23.78
C ARG A 174 -41.38 -18.61 23.02
N PHE A 175 -41.28 -18.47 21.69
CA PHE A 175 -42.38 -18.22 20.77
C PHE A 175 -42.42 -19.33 19.72
N ASP A 176 -43.57 -19.97 19.56
CA ASP A 176 -43.75 -21.10 18.64
C ASP A 176 -44.34 -20.72 17.27
N GLY A 177 -44.45 -19.42 16.99
CA GLY A 177 -45.17 -18.90 15.82
C GLY A 177 -46.59 -18.44 16.14
N THR A 178 -47.18 -18.90 17.24
CA THR A 178 -48.57 -18.58 17.63
C THR A 178 -48.70 -18.08 19.07
N SER A 179 -47.92 -18.62 19.99
CA SER A 179 -48.07 -18.45 21.43
C SER A 179 -46.73 -18.24 22.11
N PHE A 180 -46.76 -17.46 23.20
CA PHE A 180 -45.60 -17.26 24.06
C PHE A 180 -45.61 -18.25 25.22
N TYR A 181 -44.42 -18.75 25.56
CA TYR A 181 -44.14 -19.58 26.72
C TYR A 181 -43.08 -18.89 27.56
N ARG A 182 -43.36 -18.63 28.83
CA ARG A 182 -42.42 -18.04 29.78
C ARG A 182 -41.94 -19.13 30.74
N TYR A 183 -40.62 -19.23 30.91
CA TYR A 183 -40.00 -20.15 31.86
C TYR A 183 -39.76 -19.47 33.23
N ASP A 184 -39.95 -20.23 34.32
CA ASP A 184 -39.89 -19.81 35.72
C ASP A 184 -39.20 -20.84 36.64
N GLU A 185 -39.29 -20.63 37.97
CA GLU A 185 -38.64 -21.47 38.99
C GLU A 185 -39.05 -22.95 38.93
N LYS A 186 -40.27 -23.26 38.46
CA LYS A 186 -40.72 -24.64 38.31
C LYS A 186 -39.96 -25.40 37.24
N GLU A 187 -39.45 -24.69 36.24
CA GLU A 187 -38.60 -25.25 35.19
C GLU A 187 -37.10 -25.08 35.48
N GLY A 188 -36.74 -24.61 36.69
CA GLY A 188 -35.35 -24.44 37.12
C GLY A 188 -34.74 -23.06 36.85
N PHE A 189 -35.55 -22.06 36.48
CA PHE A 189 -35.10 -20.71 36.13
C PHE A 189 -35.42 -19.68 37.23
N SER A 190 -34.54 -18.73 37.49
CA SER A 190 -34.78 -17.73 38.53
C SER A 190 -35.94 -16.77 38.20
N GLU A 191 -36.83 -16.51 39.16
CA GLU A 191 -37.85 -15.46 39.04
C GLU A 191 -37.32 -14.02 39.30
N GLN A 192 -36.04 -13.87 39.64
CA GLN A 192 -35.44 -12.56 39.86
C GLN A 192 -35.39 -11.76 38.55
N TRP A 193 -35.68 -10.45 38.59
CA TRP A 193 -35.67 -9.56 37.41
C TRP A 193 -34.26 -9.35 36.82
N ILE A 194 -33.74 -10.37 36.12
CA ILE A 194 -32.39 -10.43 35.54
C ILE A 194 -32.54 -10.80 34.07
N SER A 195 -31.86 -10.06 33.19
CA SER A 195 -31.90 -10.34 31.76
C SER A 195 -31.11 -11.61 31.43
N TYR A 196 -31.76 -12.59 30.80
CA TYR A 196 -31.11 -13.78 30.25
C TYR A 196 -30.37 -13.42 28.96
N ALA A 197 -29.09 -13.78 28.85
CA ALA A 197 -28.43 -13.78 27.54
C ALA A 197 -28.85 -15.04 26.79
N VAL A 198 -29.08 -14.92 25.49
CA VAL A 198 -29.49 -16.04 24.61
C VAL A 198 -28.62 -16.00 23.36
N GLY A 199 -28.14 -17.16 22.92
CA GLY A 199 -27.37 -17.31 21.69
C GLY A 199 -27.60 -18.69 21.07
N GLN A 200 -27.14 -18.88 19.85
CA GLN A 200 -27.23 -20.14 19.12
C GLN A 200 -25.82 -20.57 18.72
N ASP A 201 -25.56 -21.88 18.69
CA ASP A 201 -24.36 -22.44 18.07
C ASP A 201 -24.60 -22.90 16.62
N ASP A 202 -23.53 -23.28 15.94
CA ASP A 202 -23.58 -23.73 14.54
C ASP A 202 -24.36 -25.04 14.34
N THR A 203 -24.74 -25.73 15.42
CA THR A 203 -25.58 -26.94 15.42
C THR A 203 -27.04 -26.67 15.77
N SER A 204 -27.43 -25.39 15.79
CA SER A 204 -28.75 -24.90 16.17
C SER A 204 -29.16 -25.17 17.61
N LYS A 205 -28.22 -25.49 18.51
CA LYS A 205 -28.52 -25.57 19.93
C LYS A 205 -28.60 -24.17 20.50
N VAL A 206 -29.55 -23.96 21.39
CA VAL A 206 -29.79 -22.66 22.01
C VAL A 206 -29.14 -22.62 23.38
N TRP A 207 -28.30 -21.63 23.60
CA TRP A 207 -27.58 -21.40 24.84
C TRP A 207 -28.16 -20.21 25.57
N PHE A 208 -28.35 -20.32 26.88
CA PHE A 208 -28.83 -19.22 27.70
C PHE A 208 -28.21 -19.23 29.09
N GLY A 209 -28.10 -18.05 29.69
CA GLY A 209 -27.54 -17.95 31.02
C GLY A 209 -27.75 -16.62 31.73
N HIS A 210 -27.49 -16.65 33.04
CA HIS A 210 -27.55 -15.51 33.96
C HIS A 210 -26.56 -15.68 35.13
N HIS A 211 -26.31 -14.60 35.88
CA HIS A 211 -25.26 -14.52 36.91
C HIS A 211 -25.48 -15.33 38.20
N LYS A 212 -26.68 -15.81 38.52
CA LYS A 212 -27.05 -16.01 39.94
C LYS A 212 -27.16 -17.45 40.47
N SER A 213 -26.63 -18.46 39.80
CA SER A 213 -26.61 -19.83 40.32
C SER A 213 -25.32 -20.57 40.00
N GLU A 214 -24.93 -21.50 40.88
CA GLU A 214 -24.11 -22.65 40.46
C GLU A 214 -24.81 -23.28 39.24
N ASN A 215 -24.13 -23.39 38.10
CA ASN A 215 -24.71 -23.71 36.78
C ASN A 215 -25.56 -22.57 36.17
N GLY A 216 -24.95 -21.40 35.99
CA GLY A 216 -25.60 -20.22 35.40
C GLY A 216 -25.72 -20.25 33.87
N LEU A 217 -25.12 -21.23 33.18
CA LEU A 217 -25.18 -21.43 31.74
C LEU A 217 -25.84 -22.77 31.40
N TRP A 218 -26.75 -22.76 30.44
CA TRP A 218 -27.58 -23.89 30.07
C TRP A 218 -27.62 -24.00 28.54
N CYS A 219 -27.75 -25.22 28.05
CA CYS A 219 -27.91 -25.56 26.64
C CYS A 219 -29.24 -26.28 26.45
N TYR A 220 -30.02 -25.85 25.46
CA TYR A 220 -31.25 -26.52 25.04
C TYR A 220 -30.97 -27.27 23.73
N ALA A 221 -31.10 -28.58 23.80
CA ALA A 221 -30.92 -29.50 22.69
C ALA A 221 -31.87 -30.69 22.84
N ASP A 222 -32.40 -31.17 21.72
CA ASP A 222 -33.26 -32.36 21.66
C ASP A 222 -34.47 -32.29 22.62
N GLY A 223 -35.08 -31.12 22.74
CA GLY A 223 -36.25 -30.90 23.59
C GLY A 223 -35.96 -30.77 25.09
N SER A 224 -34.68 -30.80 25.51
CA SER A 224 -34.28 -30.87 26.92
C SER A 224 -33.27 -29.80 27.33
N PHE A 225 -33.33 -29.40 28.59
CA PHE A 225 -32.41 -28.46 29.22
C PHE A 225 -31.21 -29.19 29.84
N GLN A 226 -30.00 -28.82 29.43
CA GLN A 226 -28.75 -29.38 29.92
C GLN A 226 -27.92 -28.29 30.62
N PRO A 227 -27.67 -28.40 31.94
CA PRO A 227 -26.82 -27.44 32.65
C PRO A 227 -25.36 -27.61 32.25
N VAL A 228 -24.64 -26.50 32.12
CA VAL A 228 -23.23 -26.47 31.79
C VAL A 228 -22.46 -26.02 33.03
N GLN A 229 -21.51 -26.83 33.46
CA GLN A 229 -20.67 -26.52 34.62
C GLN A 229 -19.65 -25.44 34.24
N VAL A 230 -19.98 -24.20 34.57
CA VAL A 230 -19.10 -23.04 34.42
C VAL A 230 -19.40 -22.03 35.53
N ASP A 231 -18.34 -21.47 36.11
CA ASP A 231 -18.48 -20.30 36.97
C ASP A 231 -18.49 -19.04 36.09
N LEU A 232 -19.59 -18.31 36.14
CA LEU A 232 -19.74 -17.10 35.33
C LEU A 232 -19.10 -15.88 35.97
N ASP A 233 -18.83 -15.89 37.29
CA ASP A 233 -18.28 -14.80 38.13
C ASP A 233 -19.00 -13.42 38.06
N SER A 234 -19.83 -13.16 37.05
CA SER A 234 -20.51 -11.88 36.79
C SER A 234 -21.70 -12.02 35.83
N ASP A 235 -22.45 -10.92 35.65
CA ASP A 235 -23.60 -10.86 34.73
C ASP A 235 -23.22 -11.17 33.27
N LEU A 236 -23.81 -12.25 32.75
CA LEU A 236 -23.72 -12.63 31.34
C LEU A 236 -24.45 -11.61 30.45
N ARG A 237 -23.74 -11.07 29.47
CA ARG A 237 -24.20 -9.99 28.60
C ARG A 237 -24.59 -10.51 27.22
N LYS A 238 -23.81 -11.44 26.69
CA LYS A 238 -24.01 -12.03 25.37
C LYS A 238 -23.40 -13.42 25.30
N ILE A 239 -24.07 -14.32 24.56
CA ILE A 239 -23.56 -15.63 24.18
C ILE A 239 -23.49 -15.67 22.66
N GLN A 240 -22.41 -16.19 22.11
CA GLN A 240 -22.20 -16.25 20.66
C GLN A 240 -21.18 -17.33 20.30
N CYS A 241 -21.30 -17.87 19.09
CA CYS A 241 -20.35 -18.80 18.51
C CYS A 241 -19.36 -18.05 17.60
N ASP A 242 -18.10 -18.49 17.55
CA ASP A 242 -17.13 -18.00 16.56
C ASP A 242 -17.09 -18.89 15.32
N ARG A 243 -16.30 -18.50 14.29
CA ARG A 243 -16.18 -19.27 13.03
C ARG A 243 -15.61 -20.69 13.18
N GLU A 244 -15.05 -21.03 14.34
CA GLU A 244 -14.51 -22.36 14.64
C GLU A 244 -15.50 -23.21 15.46
N GLY A 245 -16.71 -22.71 15.71
CA GLY A 245 -17.72 -23.36 16.52
C GLY A 245 -17.47 -23.23 18.03
N ARG A 246 -16.58 -22.34 18.47
CA ARG A 246 -16.29 -22.12 19.90
C ARG A 246 -17.31 -21.19 20.50
N MET A 247 -17.84 -21.56 21.67
CA MET A 247 -18.75 -20.71 22.41
C MET A 247 -18.02 -19.63 23.21
N TRP A 248 -18.52 -18.40 23.12
CA TRP A 248 -18.05 -17.23 23.85
C TRP A 248 -19.17 -16.63 24.69
N CYS A 249 -18.84 -16.33 25.95
CA CYS A 249 -19.73 -15.83 26.98
C CYS A 249 -19.19 -14.49 27.50
N SER A 250 -19.72 -13.38 26.97
CA SER A 250 -19.30 -12.02 27.36
C SER A 250 -19.90 -11.63 28.70
N THR A 251 -19.10 -11.06 29.59
CA THR A 251 -19.51 -10.75 30.97
C THR A 251 -19.15 -9.32 31.37
N SER A 252 -19.43 -8.93 32.62
CA SER A 252 -19.01 -7.62 33.13
C SER A 252 -17.57 -7.60 33.66
N GLU A 253 -16.99 -8.78 33.90
CA GLU A 253 -15.67 -8.99 34.51
C GLU A 253 -14.79 -9.86 33.60
N GLY A 254 -14.81 -9.60 32.29
CA GLY A 254 -14.06 -10.33 31.26
C GLY A 254 -14.95 -11.09 30.29
N VAL A 255 -14.35 -12.06 29.59
CA VAL A 255 -15.05 -12.93 28.65
C VAL A 255 -14.59 -14.36 28.82
N LEU A 256 -15.56 -15.26 28.90
CA LEU A 256 -15.35 -16.71 28.96
C LEU A 256 -15.43 -17.29 27.55
N TYR A 257 -14.63 -18.30 27.27
CA TYR A 257 -14.64 -19.02 26.00
C TYR A 257 -14.47 -20.51 26.23
N GLN A 258 -15.07 -21.32 25.36
CA GLN A 258 -14.95 -22.76 25.41
C GLN A 258 -13.52 -23.19 25.06
N ASP A 259 -12.92 -24.01 25.92
CA ASP A 259 -11.53 -24.40 25.84
C ASP A 259 -11.40 -25.90 26.17
N GLY A 260 -11.32 -26.73 25.13
CA GLY A 260 -11.48 -28.18 25.27
C GLY A 260 -12.88 -28.53 25.80
N ASP A 261 -12.91 -29.28 26.91
CA ASP A 261 -14.16 -29.69 27.58
C ASP A 261 -14.64 -28.66 28.63
N GLY A 262 -13.88 -27.59 28.85
CA GLY A 262 -14.15 -26.57 29.88
C GLY A 262 -14.30 -25.16 29.32
N PHE A 263 -14.20 -24.18 30.22
CA PHE A 263 -14.18 -22.75 29.89
C PHE A 263 -12.93 -22.08 30.47
N SER A 264 -12.32 -21.22 29.67
CA SER A 264 -11.22 -20.34 30.05
C SER A 264 -11.69 -18.87 29.98
N LYS A 265 -10.96 -17.96 30.63
CA LYS A 265 -11.35 -16.55 30.77
C LYS A 265 -10.24 -15.61 30.35
N PHE A 266 -10.59 -14.58 29.59
CA PHE A 266 -9.77 -13.39 29.39
C PHE A 266 -10.22 -12.26 30.32
N THR A 267 -9.25 -11.57 30.89
CA THR A 267 -9.41 -10.42 31.79
C THR A 267 -8.48 -9.27 31.37
N PRO A 268 -8.60 -8.06 31.96
CA PRO A 268 -7.65 -6.98 31.70
C PRO A 268 -6.19 -7.33 32.02
N ALA A 269 -5.95 -8.29 32.93
CA ALA A 269 -4.60 -8.77 33.22
C ALA A 269 -3.96 -9.52 32.04
N ASP A 270 -4.78 -10.05 31.13
CA ASP A 270 -4.33 -10.73 29.91
C ASP A 270 -4.05 -9.78 28.75
N GLY A 271 -4.52 -8.52 28.82
CA GLY A 271 -4.40 -7.53 27.74
C GLY A 271 -5.74 -6.98 27.22
N LEU A 272 -6.88 -7.46 27.72
CA LEU A 272 -8.19 -6.87 27.37
C LEU A 272 -8.23 -5.38 27.74
N PRO A 273 -8.75 -4.51 26.85
CA PRO A 273 -8.78 -3.06 27.11
C PRO A 273 -9.62 -2.67 28.34
N HIS A 274 -10.66 -3.45 28.65
CA HIS A 274 -11.59 -3.17 29.73
C HIS A 274 -12.33 -4.45 30.17
N PRO A 275 -12.68 -4.63 31.46
CA PRO A 275 -13.32 -5.85 31.96
C PRO A 275 -14.72 -6.07 31.38
N ALA A 276 -15.52 -5.02 31.20
CA ALA A 276 -16.82 -5.13 30.56
C ALA A 276 -16.71 -5.40 29.06
N VAL A 277 -16.95 -6.66 28.65
CA VAL A 277 -17.00 -7.11 27.26
C VAL A 277 -18.45 -7.20 26.78
N LYS A 278 -18.74 -6.73 25.56
CA LYS A 278 -20.09 -6.70 24.98
C LYS A 278 -20.32 -7.66 23.83
N ALA A 279 -19.29 -7.84 23.00
CA ALA A 279 -19.30 -8.80 21.92
C ALA A 279 -17.87 -9.24 21.64
N VAL A 280 -17.74 -10.43 21.07
CA VAL A 280 -16.52 -10.90 20.43
C VAL A 280 -16.80 -11.01 18.93
N PHE A 281 -15.79 -10.93 18.10
CA PHE A 281 -15.94 -11.21 16.67
C PHE A 281 -14.69 -11.93 16.19
N HIS A 282 -14.88 -13.04 15.48
CA HIS A 282 -13.79 -13.81 14.89
C HIS A 282 -13.74 -13.50 13.41
N ASP A 283 -12.65 -12.89 12.97
CA ASP A 283 -12.47 -12.50 11.58
C ASP A 283 -11.96 -13.65 10.69
N ARG A 284 -11.83 -13.37 9.41
CA ARG A 284 -11.34 -14.30 8.39
C ARG A 284 -9.83 -14.60 8.46
N GLU A 285 -9.07 -13.77 9.17
CA GLU A 285 -7.63 -13.96 9.37
C GLU A 285 -7.35 -14.66 10.71
N HIS A 286 -8.34 -15.29 11.35
CA HIS A 286 -8.19 -15.97 12.63
C HIS A 286 -7.77 -15.06 13.80
N GLN A 287 -8.20 -13.80 13.78
CA GLN A 287 -8.05 -12.87 14.90
C GLN A 287 -9.37 -12.63 15.62
N TYR A 288 -9.27 -12.31 16.91
CA TYR A 288 -10.41 -12.09 17.78
C TYR A 288 -10.52 -10.61 18.15
N TRP A 289 -11.66 -10.02 17.85
CA TRP A 289 -12.00 -8.64 18.14
C TRP A 289 -12.95 -8.58 19.33
N PHE A 290 -12.66 -7.73 20.31
CA PHE A 290 -13.41 -7.60 21.55
C PHE A 290 -14.01 -6.20 21.64
N ALA A 291 -15.34 -6.12 21.60
CA ALA A 291 -16.07 -4.89 21.91
C ALA A 291 -16.08 -4.69 23.41
N THR A 292 -15.47 -3.60 23.87
CA THR A 292 -15.41 -3.28 25.30
C THR A 292 -15.87 -1.85 25.57
N TRP A 293 -16.00 -1.49 26.84
CA TRP A 293 -16.24 -0.10 27.26
C TRP A 293 -14.98 0.77 27.32
N GLY A 294 -13.81 0.21 26.96
CA GLY A 294 -12.53 0.90 26.85
C GLY A 294 -11.92 0.84 25.44
N GLY A 295 -12.75 0.75 24.40
CA GLY A 295 -12.33 0.63 23.00
C GLY A 295 -12.48 -0.80 22.46
N VAL A 296 -11.74 -1.09 21.39
CA VAL A 296 -11.73 -2.40 20.73
C VAL A 296 -10.42 -3.10 21.04
N GLY A 297 -10.48 -4.31 21.58
CA GLY A 297 -9.31 -5.18 21.71
C GLY A 297 -9.18 -6.08 20.49
N LEU A 298 -7.98 -6.26 19.96
CA LEU A 298 -7.64 -7.22 18.91
C LEU A 298 -6.63 -8.21 19.51
N TYR A 299 -6.96 -9.49 19.46
CA TYR A 299 -6.09 -10.57 19.89
C TYR A 299 -5.71 -11.47 18.71
N ASP A 300 -4.41 -11.59 18.47
CA ASP A 300 -3.85 -12.52 17.51
C ASP A 300 -3.24 -13.71 18.26
N ALA A 301 -3.98 -14.82 18.29
CA ALA A 301 -3.56 -16.05 18.95
C ALA A 301 -2.55 -16.87 18.13
N HIS A 302 -2.36 -16.54 16.85
CA HIS A 302 -1.69 -17.44 15.89
C HIS A 302 -0.32 -16.94 15.45
N SER A 303 -0.22 -15.66 15.03
CA SER A 303 0.91 -15.24 14.22
C SER A 303 2.18 -14.95 15.01
N ILE A 304 2.06 -14.32 16.19
CA ILE A 304 3.20 -13.87 16.97
C ILE A 304 2.99 -14.25 18.43
N SER A 305 4.00 -14.89 19.02
CA SER A 305 4.12 -15.13 20.45
C SER A 305 5.46 -14.62 20.96
N ILE A 306 5.49 -14.02 22.14
CA ILE A 306 6.69 -13.38 22.70
C ILE A 306 7.06 -14.07 24.01
N PHE A 307 8.32 -14.47 24.11
CA PHE A 307 8.89 -15.10 25.29
C PHE A 307 10.07 -14.26 25.79
N ASP A 308 9.90 -13.61 26.95
CA ASP A 308 10.91 -12.73 27.55
C ASP A 308 11.79 -13.51 28.53
N PHE A 309 13.09 -13.56 28.24
CA PHE A 309 14.09 -14.21 29.09
C PHE A 309 14.51 -13.36 30.28
N SER A 310 14.30 -12.04 30.26
CA SER A 310 14.79 -11.09 31.26
C SER A 310 14.20 -11.32 32.65
N ALA A 311 12.97 -11.83 32.74
CA ALA A 311 12.35 -12.18 34.03
C ALA A 311 13.10 -13.31 34.78
N ARG A 312 13.97 -14.07 34.09
CA ARG A 312 14.75 -15.19 34.64
C ARG A 312 16.22 -14.86 34.89
N VAL A 313 16.70 -13.68 34.49
CA VAL A 313 18.12 -13.29 34.56
C VAL A 313 18.27 -11.99 35.36
N SER A 314 19.15 -11.98 36.36
CA SER A 314 19.30 -10.83 37.28
C SER A 314 20.21 -9.70 36.76
N GLU A 315 20.96 -9.91 35.67
CA GLU A 315 21.96 -8.95 35.16
C GLU A 315 21.60 -8.33 33.81
N SER A 316 22.07 -7.10 33.60
CA SER A 316 21.69 -6.23 32.48
C SER A 316 22.32 -6.63 31.14
N VAL A 317 21.44 -6.89 30.16
CA VAL A 317 21.59 -6.97 28.69
C VAL A 317 22.53 -8.07 28.16
N SER A 318 21.92 -9.18 27.72
CA SER A 318 22.49 -10.22 26.87
C SER A 318 21.76 -10.28 25.53
N GLU A 319 22.49 -10.44 24.44
CA GLU A 319 21.96 -10.66 23.09
C GLU A 319 21.81 -12.15 22.82
N VAL A 320 20.77 -12.55 22.08
CA VAL A 320 20.62 -13.93 21.61
C VAL A 320 21.67 -14.19 20.54
N SER A 321 22.54 -15.18 20.78
CA SER A 321 23.64 -15.54 19.89
C SER A 321 23.32 -16.71 18.98
N GLN A 322 22.55 -17.69 19.46
CA GLN A 322 22.26 -18.92 18.72
C GLN A 322 20.92 -19.52 19.15
N ILE A 323 20.22 -20.16 18.21
CA ILE A 323 18.96 -20.88 18.43
C ILE A 323 19.04 -22.21 17.69
N VAL A 324 18.77 -23.32 18.37
CA VAL A 324 18.78 -24.68 17.80
C VAL A 324 17.60 -25.49 18.34
N GLN A 325 16.94 -26.29 17.49
CA GLN A 325 15.98 -27.31 17.94
C GLN A 325 16.67 -28.66 18.07
N ASP A 326 16.47 -29.35 19.19
CA ASP A 326 16.99 -30.70 19.40
C ASP A 326 16.09 -31.81 18.82
N SER A 327 16.55 -33.07 18.84
CA SER A 327 15.84 -34.27 18.39
C SER A 327 14.52 -34.50 19.11
N ARG A 328 14.37 -34.00 20.34
CA ARG A 328 13.15 -34.10 21.15
C ARG A 328 12.16 -32.98 20.87
N GLY A 329 12.59 -31.92 20.19
CA GLY A 329 11.78 -30.76 19.82
C GLY A 329 11.97 -29.54 20.72
N ASP A 330 12.84 -29.63 21.74
CA ASP A 330 13.15 -28.50 22.62
C ASP A 330 13.98 -27.46 21.86
N ILE A 331 13.68 -26.18 22.08
CA ILE A 331 14.43 -25.05 21.51
C ILE A 331 15.48 -24.59 22.53
N TRP A 332 16.73 -24.57 22.11
CA TRP A 332 17.88 -24.17 22.91
C TRP A 332 18.37 -22.80 22.44
N VAL A 333 18.48 -21.86 23.37
CA VAL A 333 18.84 -20.47 23.08
C VAL A 333 20.12 -20.10 23.83
N GLY A 334 21.15 -19.75 23.07
CA GLY A 334 22.41 -19.21 23.59
C GLY A 334 22.33 -17.70 23.72
N SER A 335 23.04 -17.16 24.72
CA SER A 335 23.13 -15.71 24.95
C SER A 335 24.56 -15.27 25.25
N VAL A 336 24.84 -14.02 24.89
CA VAL A 336 26.15 -13.37 25.05
C VAL A 336 26.01 -11.95 25.56
N SER A 337 26.97 -11.50 26.36
CA SER A 337 27.07 -10.11 26.83
C SER A 337 27.70 -9.22 25.75
N PRO A 338 27.13 -8.02 25.45
CA PRO A 338 27.68 -7.09 24.45
C PRO A 338 29.12 -6.62 24.75
N VAL A 339 29.55 -6.69 26.01
CA VAL A 339 30.89 -6.28 26.47
C VAL A 339 31.76 -7.50 26.79
N PHE A 340 31.31 -8.71 26.46
CA PHE A 340 31.96 -9.98 26.80
C PHE A 340 32.33 -10.07 28.30
N LYS A 341 31.48 -9.49 29.15
CA LYS A 341 31.60 -9.63 30.60
C LYS A 341 31.17 -11.04 31.00
N TYR A 342 31.59 -11.45 32.19
CA TYR A 342 31.22 -12.74 32.77
C TYR A 342 29.70 -12.88 32.84
N GLN A 343 29.16 -13.97 32.30
CA GLN A 343 27.73 -14.30 32.35
C GLN A 343 27.58 -15.79 32.64
N SER A 344 27.24 -16.14 33.89
CA SER A 344 27.15 -17.54 34.35
C SER A 344 25.97 -18.31 33.75
N ASN A 345 24.93 -17.60 33.30
CA ASN A 345 23.63 -18.13 32.90
C ASN A 345 23.39 -17.79 31.43
N SER A 346 24.01 -18.54 30.53
CA SER A 346 24.09 -18.19 29.10
C SER A 346 23.29 -19.09 28.16
N VAL A 347 22.65 -20.16 28.65
CA VAL A 347 21.85 -21.09 27.85
C VAL A 347 20.46 -21.28 28.46
N PHE A 348 19.43 -21.14 27.63
CA PHE A 348 18.03 -21.36 27.97
C PHE A 348 17.48 -22.52 27.17
N ARG A 349 16.61 -23.32 27.80
CA ARG A 349 15.82 -24.36 27.13
C ARG A 349 14.36 -23.93 27.11
N PHE A 350 13.71 -24.08 25.98
CA PHE A 350 12.30 -23.79 25.78
C PHE A 350 11.59 -25.02 25.20
N ASP A 351 10.65 -25.58 25.97
CA ASP A 351 9.90 -26.80 25.62
C ASP A 351 8.64 -26.51 24.78
N GLY A 352 8.47 -25.28 24.31
CA GLY A 352 7.26 -24.79 23.65
C GLY A 352 6.28 -24.06 24.59
N LYS A 353 6.45 -24.15 25.91
CA LYS A 353 5.58 -23.52 26.92
C LYS A 353 6.36 -22.78 28.00
N ALA A 354 7.41 -23.36 28.52
CA ALA A 354 8.20 -22.86 29.63
C ALA A 354 9.65 -22.67 29.22
N ILE A 355 10.29 -21.68 29.83
CA ILE A 355 11.71 -21.40 29.68
C ILE A 355 12.40 -21.83 30.97
N ASP A 356 13.35 -22.76 30.84
CA ASP A 356 14.25 -23.19 31.88
C ASP A 356 15.65 -22.66 31.64
N LEU A 357 16.33 -22.27 32.72
CA LEU A 357 17.73 -21.87 32.68
C LEU A 357 18.62 -23.08 32.94
N ILE A 358 19.63 -23.27 32.09
CA ILE A 358 20.54 -24.41 32.17
C ILE A 358 21.89 -23.94 32.74
N GLY A 359 22.43 -24.64 33.74
CA GLY A 359 23.73 -24.35 34.36
C GLY A 359 23.72 -23.53 35.65
N SER A 360 22.57 -23.32 36.30
CA SER A 360 22.51 -22.66 37.62
C SER A 360 22.82 -23.60 38.80
N GLU A 361 22.68 -24.91 38.59
CA GLU A 361 23.01 -25.96 39.54
C GLU A 361 24.08 -26.84 38.88
N ASP A 362 25.15 -27.13 39.63
CA ASP A 362 26.40 -27.80 39.24
C ASP A 362 27.51 -26.91 38.67
N ASP A 363 28.76 -27.25 39.02
CA ASP A 363 30.05 -26.52 38.90
C ASP A 363 30.50 -26.17 37.45
N PHE A 364 29.56 -26.01 36.52
CA PHE A 364 29.77 -25.84 35.08
C PHE A 364 29.34 -24.45 34.61
N ASP A 365 30.32 -23.62 34.25
CA ASP A 365 30.09 -22.30 33.67
C ASP A 365 30.62 -22.26 32.23
N ILE A 366 29.71 -22.14 31.25
CA ILE A 366 30.06 -22.00 29.83
C ILE A 366 30.67 -20.61 29.56
N ASN A 367 30.21 -19.59 30.29
CA ASN A 367 30.51 -18.16 30.15
C ASN A 367 30.39 -17.66 28.70
N ASN A 368 29.26 -16.99 28.38
CA ASN A 368 28.85 -16.59 27.03
C ASN A 368 28.77 -17.79 26.07
N CYS A 369 27.55 -18.15 25.65
CA CYS A 369 27.35 -19.24 24.71
C CYS A 369 27.38 -18.68 23.29
N PHE A 370 28.38 -19.06 22.48
CA PHE A 370 28.50 -18.59 21.09
C PHE A 370 27.96 -19.59 20.07
N ALA A 371 27.98 -20.88 20.40
CA ALA A 371 27.57 -21.94 19.49
C ALA A 371 26.82 -23.03 20.25
N ILE A 372 25.76 -23.51 19.61
CA ILE A 372 24.96 -24.67 20.02
C ILE A 372 24.85 -25.55 18.78
N TYR A 373 25.02 -26.87 18.94
CA TYR A 373 24.90 -27.84 17.86
C TYR A 373 24.42 -29.19 18.41
N GLU A 374 23.46 -29.83 17.75
CA GLU A 374 23.07 -31.21 18.05
C GLU A 374 23.77 -32.16 17.06
N ASP A 375 24.43 -33.19 17.57
CA ASP A 375 25.07 -34.20 16.73
C ASP A 375 24.13 -35.32 16.27
N HIS A 376 24.62 -36.17 15.36
CA HIS A 376 23.86 -37.31 14.85
C HIS A 376 23.44 -38.34 15.91
N ASP A 377 24.11 -38.35 17.07
CA ASP A 377 23.82 -39.24 18.19
C ASP A 377 22.84 -38.60 19.20
N GLY A 378 22.42 -37.35 18.98
CA GLY A 378 21.47 -36.60 19.80
C GLY A 378 22.10 -35.89 21.01
N TYR A 379 23.44 -35.78 21.07
CA TYR A 379 24.11 -34.97 22.10
C TYR A 379 24.12 -33.50 21.69
N LEU A 380 23.88 -32.62 22.66
CA LEU A 380 23.99 -31.19 22.48
C LEU A 380 25.40 -30.71 22.86
N TRP A 381 26.01 -29.95 21.98
CA TRP A 381 27.33 -29.37 22.14
C TRP A 381 27.23 -27.86 22.30
N PHE A 382 27.89 -27.33 23.31
CA PHE A 382 27.93 -25.91 23.62
C PHE A 382 29.35 -25.37 23.52
N GLY A 383 29.53 -24.31 22.73
CA GLY A 383 30.78 -23.56 22.64
C GLY A 383 30.67 -22.24 23.38
N GLY A 384 31.63 -21.95 24.25
CA GLY A 384 31.70 -20.68 24.97
C GLY A 384 33.12 -20.21 25.26
N ILE A 385 33.25 -19.17 26.08
CA ILE A 385 34.57 -18.66 26.49
C ILE A 385 35.36 -19.75 27.21
N ASN A 386 34.69 -20.54 28.05
CA ASN A 386 35.33 -21.55 28.89
C ASN A 386 35.60 -22.89 28.17
N GLY A 387 35.36 -22.97 26.86
CA GLY A 387 35.71 -24.12 26.01
C GLY A 387 34.49 -24.82 25.42
N LEU A 388 34.62 -26.14 25.22
CA LEU A 388 33.60 -27.00 24.65
C LEU A 388 32.92 -27.82 25.75
N PHE A 389 31.59 -27.90 25.70
CA PHE A 389 30.78 -28.69 26.62
C PHE A 389 29.83 -29.58 25.84
N ARG A 390 29.47 -30.72 26.42
CA ARG A 390 28.52 -31.69 25.87
C ARG A 390 27.43 -31.98 26.89
N TYR A 391 26.20 -32.11 26.42
CA TYR A 391 25.02 -32.45 27.21
C TYR A 391 24.34 -33.69 26.64
N ASP A 392 24.11 -34.67 27.51
CA ASP A 392 23.53 -35.97 27.18
C ASP A 392 22.02 -36.07 27.49
N GLY A 393 21.40 -34.96 27.88
CA GLY A 393 20.02 -34.93 28.35
C GLY A 393 19.85 -35.01 29.87
N GLN A 394 20.94 -35.26 30.62
CA GLN A 394 20.91 -35.29 32.08
C GLN A 394 22.01 -34.40 32.69
N LYS A 395 23.24 -34.47 32.18
CA LYS A 395 24.41 -33.76 32.72
C LYS A 395 25.18 -33.01 31.64
N ILE A 396 25.83 -31.93 32.05
CA ILE A 396 26.79 -31.20 31.22
C ILE A 396 28.19 -31.64 31.60
N GLU A 397 29.02 -31.96 30.60
CA GLU A 397 30.43 -32.29 30.79
C GLU A 397 31.32 -31.44 29.90
N LYS A 398 32.48 -31.04 30.42
CA LYS A 398 33.47 -30.27 29.68
C LYS A 398 34.36 -31.22 28.88
N ILE A 399 34.58 -30.91 27.59
CA ILE A 399 35.38 -31.72 26.67
C ILE A 399 36.75 -31.04 26.47
N GLU A 400 37.82 -31.81 26.68
CA GLU A 400 39.19 -31.33 26.43
C GLU A 400 39.52 -31.42 24.93
N THR A 401 39.96 -30.31 24.34
CA THR A 401 40.41 -30.26 22.93
C THR A 401 41.94 -30.22 22.87
N THR A 402 42.55 -30.65 21.75
CA THR A 402 44.02 -30.57 21.56
C THR A 402 44.57 -29.14 21.57
N ALA A 403 43.70 -28.13 21.52
CA ALA A 403 44.05 -26.71 21.63
C ALA A 403 44.15 -26.19 23.08
N GLY A 404 43.86 -27.01 24.11
CA GLY A 404 43.83 -26.57 25.51
C GLY A 404 42.58 -25.75 25.86
N SER A 405 42.67 -24.81 26.80
CA SER A 405 41.56 -23.95 27.26
C SER A 405 41.16 -22.84 26.27
N SER A 406 41.20 -23.12 24.97
CA SER A 406 40.78 -22.19 23.92
C SER A 406 39.26 -22.07 23.89
N SER A 407 38.75 -20.87 23.64
CA SER A 407 37.31 -20.60 23.51
C SER A 407 36.78 -21.15 22.18
N ILE A 408 35.54 -21.63 22.19
CA ILE A 408 34.86 -22.17 21.00
C ILE A 408 33.77 -21.19 20.56
N CYS A 409 33.80 -20.78 19.31
CA CYS A 409 32.84 -19.83 18.74
C CYS A 409 31.97 -20.41 17.62
N ALA A 410 32.33 -21.56 17.05
CA ALA A 410 31.55 -22.23 16.02
C ALA A 410 31.71 -23.74 16.12
N ILE A 411 30.62 -24.46 15.85
CA ILE A 411 30.55 -25.93 15.83
C ILE A 411 29.77 -26.32 14.58
N ALA A 412 30.32 -27.23 13.79
CA ALA A 412 29.64 -27.86 12.66
C ALA A 412 30.07 -29.32 12.55
N GLN A 413 29.29 -30.14 11.85
CA GLN A 413 29.64 -31.52 11.53
C GLN A 413 29.53 -31.73 10.03
N ASP A 414 30.46 -32.48 9.44
CA ASP A 414 30.38 -32.84 8.04
C ASP A 414 29.52 -34.10 7.80
N GLY A 415 29.31 -34.45 6.52
CA GLY A 415 28.51 -35.62 6.13
C GLY A 415 29.12 -36.98 6.50
N GLU A 416 30.37 -37.01 6.98
CA GLU A 416 31.02 -38.21 7.53
C GLU A 416 30.93 -38.28 9.07
N GLY A 417 30.25 -37.33 9.70
CA GLY A 417 30.10 -37.24 11.15
C GLY A 417 31.30 -36.63 11.87
N GLN A 418 32.23 -35.99 11.16
CA GLN A 418 33.42 -35.38 11.75
C GLN A 418 33.15 -33.93 12.14
N PHE A 419 33.55 -33.54 13.35
CA PHE A 419 33.31 -32.18 13.84
C PHE A 419 34.34 -31.19 13.33
N LEU A 420 33.85 -29.98 13.07
CA LEU A 420 34.62 -28.79 12.77
C LEU A 420 34.41 -27.79 13.90
N PHE A 421 35.50 -27.37 14.53
CA PHE A 421 35.47 -26.39 15.61
C PHE A 421 36.22 -25.12 15.21
N GLY A 422 35.54 -23.97 15.36
CA GLY A 422 36.13 -22.65 15.28
C GLY A 422 36.66 -22.22 16.65
N HIS A 423 37.97 -21.97 16.74
CA HIS A 423 38.63 -21.56 17.97
C HIS A 423 39.07 -20.10 17.94
N TRP A 424 39.10 -19.49 19.12
CA TRP A 424 39.80 -18.24 19.38
C TRP A 424 40.47 -18.23 20.76
N GLU A 425 41.43 -17.33 20.99
CA GLU A 425 42.20 -17.26 22.22
C GLU A 425 42.17 -15.85 22.85
N LYS A 426 42.09 -15.79 24.19
CA LYS A 426 42.19 -14.55 24.97
C LYS A 426 43.64 -14.31 25.39
N LYS A 427 44.24 -13.18 25.01
CA LYS A 427 45.58 -12.78 25.46
C LYS A 427 45.47 -11.61 26.45
N LYS A 428 46.26 -11.63 27.52
CA LYS A 428 46.35 -10.49 28.46
C LYS A 428 47.45 -9.54 28.00
N ASP A 429 47.11 -8.29 27.67
CA ASP A 429 48.10 -7.25 27.39
C ASP A 429 48.68 -6.67 28.71
N LYS A 430 49.97 -6.30 28.70
CA LYS A 430 50.73 -5.78 29.85
C LYS A 430 50.21 -4.43 30.40
N ARG A 431 49.23 -3.79 29.76
CA ARG A 431 48.64 -2.48 30.14
C ARG A 431 47.22 -2.56 30.74
N GLN A 432 46.78 -3.71 31.25
CA GLN A 432 45.44 -3.87 31.88
C GLN A 432 44.25 -3.50 30.99
N LYS A 433 44.36 -3.69 29.66
CA LYS A 433 43.18 -3.84 28.80
C LYS A 433 43.19 -5.27 28.29
N ASP A 434 42.16 -6.03 28.62
CA ASP A 434 41.88 -7.32 28.01
C ASP A 434 41.70 -7.06 26.50
N LEU A 435 42.70 -7.43 25.69
CA LEU A 435 42.66 -7.31 24.24
C LEU A 435 42.60 -8.72 23.67
N PHE A 436 41.52 -9.02 22.95
CA PHE A 436 41.31 -10.30 22.30
C PHE A 436 42.25 -10.41 21.09
N THR A 437 43.17 -11.35 21.15
CA THR A 437 44.20 -11.57 20.13
C THR A 437 44.62 -13.04 20.21
N SER A 438 44.95 -13.69 19.09
CA SER A 438 45.70 -14.97 18.95
C SER A 438 44.96 -15.96 18.02
N PRO A 439 45.68 -16.84 17.30
CA PRO A 439 45.43 -17.14 15.89
C PRO A 439 44.15 -17.97 15.66
N LEU A 440 43.46 -17.63 14.58
CA LEU A 440 42.30 -18.33 14.06
C LEU A 440 42.66 -19.80 13.83
N ARG A 441 42.03 -20.72 14.58
CA ARG A 441 42.27 -22.16 14.45
C ARG A 441 40.96 -22.87 14.13
N LEU A 442 41.01 -23.69 13.08
CA LEU A 442 39.93 -24.56 12.65
C LEU A 442 40.42 -25.99 12.91
N THR A 443 39.74 -26.74 13.78
CA THR A 443 40.11 -28.14 14.07
C THR A 443 39.07 -29.11 13.53
N TYR A 444 39.54 -30.30 13.20
CA TYR A 444 38.79 -31.41 12.69
C TYR A 444 38.89 -32.56 13.68
N GLN A 445 37.77 -33.10 14.13
CA GLN A 445 37.76 -34.26 15.01
C GLN A 445 37.54 -35.54 14.20
N ARG A 446 38.53 -36.45 14.22
CA ARG A 446 38.44 -37.81 13.69
C ARG A 446 38.55 -38.80 14.83
N GLY A 447 37.44 -39.32 15.33
CA GLY A 447 37.41 -40.15 16.53
C GLY A 447 37.74 -39.33 17.78
N GLU A 448 38.75 -39.73 18.56
CA GLU A 448 39.23 -38.98 19.73
C GLU A 448 40.34 -37.97 19.39
N GLU A 449 40.85 -37.96 18.16
CA GLU A 449 41.95 -37.09 17.74
C GLU A 449 41.44 -35.80 17.07
N PHE A 450 41.98 -34.65 17.49
CA PHE A 450 41.70 -33.35 16.89
C PHE A 450 42.89 -32.88 16.04
N GLN A 451 42.68 -32.75 14.74
CA GLN A 451 43.66 -32.26 13.77
C GLN A 451 43.40 -30.79 13.44
N THR A 452 44.44 -29.94 13.49
CA THR A 452 44.31 -28.54 13.06
C THR A 452 44.36 -28.43 11.53
N ILE A 453 43.31 -27.87 10.91
CA ILE A 453 43.19 -27.62 9.46
C ILE A 453 43.85 -26.28 9.08
N PHE A 454 43.67 -25.25 9.90
CA PHE A 454 44.10 -23.88 9.61
C PHE A 454 44.64 -23.17 10.85
N VAL A 455 45.70 -22.37 10.68
CA VAL A 455 46.22 -21.38 11.65
C VAL A 455 46.68 -20.15 10.87
N LYS A 456 46.03 -18.98 11.01
CA LYS A 456 46.55 -17.73 10.42
C LYS A 456 47.53 -17.03 11.36
N ASP A 457 48.70 -16.69 10.80
CA ASP A 457 49.69 -15.72 11.26
C ASP A 457 50.30 -15.91 12.67
N LYS A 458 51.45 -16.59 12.73
CA LYS A 458 52.28 -16.65 13.96
C LYS A 458 52.87 -15.29 14.35
N ASN A 459 52.82 -14.27 13.48
CA ASN A 459 53.63 -13.05 13.59
C ASN A 459 52.85 -11.72 13.53
N GLN A 460 51.52 -11.74 13.38
CA GLN A 460 50.68 -10.54 13.47
C GLN A 460 49.52 -10.76 14.45
N ASP A 461 48.89 -9.66 14.87
CA ASP A 461 47.91 -9.61 15.97
C ASP A 461 46.48 -9.44 15.43
N PRO A 462 45.85 -10.48 14.84
CA PRO A 462 44.50 -10.34 14.31
C PRO A 462 43.49 -10.30 15.47
N ARG A 463 42.73 -9.19 15.56
CA ARG A 463 41.57 -9.03 16.47
C ARG A 463 40.31 -9.69 15.91
N SER A 464 40.44 -10.89 15.36
CA SER A 464 39.37 -11.56 14.58
C SER A 464 39.10 -12.96 15.13
N TYR A 465 37.86 -13.43 15.03
CA TYR A 465 37.46 -14.81 15.37
C TYR A 465 36.74 -15.47 14.20
N ILE A 466 36.63 -16.80 14.21
CA ILE A 466 35.90 -17.54 13.17
C ILE A 466 34.40 -17.45 13.48
N GLY A 467 33.62 -16.94 12.53
CA GLY A 467 32.16 -16.95 12.62
C GLY A 467 31.57 -18.31 12.22
N THR A 468 30.49 -18.30 11.47
CA THR A 468 29.86 -19.51 10.92
C THR A 468 30.85 -20.37 10.14
N VAL A 469 30.80 -21.68 10.37
CA VAL A 469 31.58 -22.70 9.65
C VAL A 469 30.59 -23.66 8.98
N ILE A 470 30.76 -23.90 7.68
CA ILE A 470 29.89 -24.77 6.89
C ILE A 470 30.72 -25.87 6.22
N ALA A 471 30.32 -27.12 6.41
CA ALA A 471 30.82 -28.24 5.63
C ALA A 471 30.02 -28.37 4.32
N GLY A 472 30.69 -28.18 3.18
CA GLY A 472 30.12 -28.37 1.85
C GLY A 472 30.12 -29.84 1.42
N ARG A 473 29.28 -30.19 0.43
CA ARG A 473 29.05 -31.58 -0.02
C ARG A 473 30.28 -32.30 -0.59
N ASN A 474 31.30 -31.57 -1.05
CA ASN A 474 32.50 -32.12 -1.69
C ASN A 474 33.75 -32.07 -0.78
N GLY A 475 33.58 -31.97 0.55
CA GLY A 475 34.69 -31.82 1.50
C GLY A 475 35.30 -30.41 1.50
N GLU A 476 34.60 -29.43 0.93
CA GLU A 476 34.92 -28.02 1.06
C GLU A 476 34.44 -27.50 2.42
N VAL A 477 35.17 -26.57 3.01
CA VAL A 477 34.76 -25.89 4.24
C VAL A 477 34.73 -24.40 3.99
N TYR A 478 33.57 -23.78 4.22
CA TYR A 478 33.38 -22.34 4.14
C TYR A 478 33.37 -21.74 5.53
N PHE A 479 34.04 -20.62 5.73
CA PHE A 479 34.00 -19.87 6.98
C PHE A 479 34.31 -18.39 6.76
N TYR A 480 33.79 -17.52 7.61
CA TYR A 480 34.12 -16.10 7.57
C TYR A 480 34.90 -15.64 8.81
N LEU A 481 35.52 -14.46 8.71
CA LEU A 481 36.29 -13.85 9.79
C LEU A 481 35.52 -12.67 10.39
N ALA A 482 35.07 -12.82 11.64
CA ALA A 482 34.38 -11.77 12.38
C ALA A 482 35.37 -10.82 13.08
N HIS A 483 35.11 -9.51 13.12
CA HIS A 483 36.05 -8.47 13.57
C HIS A 483 35.49 -7.52 14.64
N GLN A 484 36.36 -7.03 15.55
CA GLN A 484 36.02 -5.95 16.50
C GLN A 484 36.46 -4.52 16.07
N HIS A 485 37.54 -4.31 15.29
CA HIS A 485 37.95 -2.95 14.87
C HIS A 485 38.84 -2.89 13.62
N PHE A 486 38.57 -1.87 12.79
CA PHE A 486 39.19 -1.48 11.51
C PHE A 486 40.72 -1.37 11.54
N SER A 487 41.43 -2.26 10.85
CA SER A 487 42.64 -1.95 10.06
C SER A 487 43.26 -3.24 9.52
N ASP A 488 43.45 -3.25 8.20
CA ASP A 488 44.39 -4.04 7.40
C ASP A 488 43.91 -5.36 6.77
N ASN A 489 43.69 -5.26 5.45
CA ASN A 489 43.59 -6.28 4.42
C ASN A 489 42.56 -7.40 4.67
N ASN A 490 41.32 -6.93 4.61
CA ASN A 490 40.05 -7.62 4.63
C ASN A 490 39.91 -8.68 3.54
N ARG A 491 39.51 -9.89 3.91
CA ARG A 491 38.93 -10.85 2.97
C ARG A 491 37.70 -11.45 3.64
N GLY A 492 36.51 -11.10 3.16
CA GLY A 492 35.24 -11.38 3.82
C GLY A 492 35.05 -12.83 4.28
N PHE A 493 35.14 -13.80 3.36
CA PHE A 493 35.08 -15.22 3.72
C PHE A 493 36.14 -16.05 3.02
N ALA A 494 36.29 -17.30 3.45
CA ALA A 494 37.24 -18.25 2.91
C ALA A 494 36.59 -19.60 2.59
N ARG A 495 37.12 -20.26 1.56
CA ARG A 495 36.87 -21.66 1.22
C ARG A 495 38.16 -22.43 1.38
N TRP A 496 38.11 -23.51 2.16
CA TRP A 496 39.18 -24.50 2.25
C TRP A 496 38.74 -25.79 1.56
N HIS A 497 39.66 -26.44 0.85
CA HIS A 497 39.44 -27.78 0.29
C HIS A 497 40.74 -28.59 0.38
N PRO A 498 40.71 -29.90 0.68
CA PRO A 498 41.92 -30.71 0.85
C PRO A 498 42.87 -30.69 -0.36
N LYS A 499 42.33 -30.56 -1.58
CA LYS A 499 43.14 -30.53 -2.82
C LYS A 499 43.59 -29.13 -3.22
N ASP A 500 42.77 -28.11 -2.97
CA ASP A 500 42.98 -26.76 -3.51
C ASP A 500 43.60 -25.80 -2.48
N GLY A 501 43.65 -26.22 -1.21
CA GLY A 501 44.05 -25.37 -0.10
C GLY A 501 43.03 -24.28 0.19
N LEU A 502 43.51 -23.17 0.74
CA LEU A 502 42.68 -22.06 1.20
C LEU A 502 42.59 -20.96 0.14
N LYS A 503 41.36 -20.59 -0.22
CA LYS A 503 41.05 -19.42 -1.04
C LYS A 503 40.19 -18.46 -0.26
N PHE A 504 40.44 -17.17 -0.42
CA PHE A 504 39.68 -16.11 0.22
C PHE A 504 38.91 -15.32 -0.81
N TYR A 505 37.80 -14.73 -0.39
CA TYR A 505 36.92 -13.91 -1.19
C TYR A 505 36.61 -12.62 -0.43
N GLY A 506 36.70 -11.47 -1.11
CA GLY A 506 36.36 -10.17 -0.56
C GLY A 506 35.81 -9.22 -1.61
N VAL A 507 35.78 -7.92 -1.29
CA VAL A 507 35.27 -6.87 -2.19
C VAL A 507 36.04 -6.83 -3.51
N GLU A 508 37.33 -7.12 -3.49
CA GLU A 508 38.16 -7.23 -4.69
C GLU A 508 37.71 -8.35 -5.64
N ASP A 509 37.02 -9.38 -5.13
CA ASP A 509 36.48 -10.50 -5.90
C ASP A 509 35.02 -10.29 -6.33
N GLY A 510 34.40 -9.15 -5.96
CA GLY A 510 33.01 -8.81 -6.28
C GLY A 510 32.01 -8.92 -5.13
N LEU A 511 32.47 -9.23 -3.90
CA LEU A 511 31.61 -9.18 -2.71
C LEU A 511 31.19 -7.74 -2.41
N ILE A 512 29.97 -7.53 -1.91
CA ILE A 512 29.46 -6.17 -1.65
C ILE A 512 30.16 -5.49 -0.44
N ASP A 513 30.56 -6.26 0.55
CA ASP A 513 31.20 -5.77 1.78
C ASP A 513 32.01 -6.91 2.40
N ASP A 514 33.24 -6.62 2.83
CA ASP A 514 34.09 -7.61 3.49
C ASP A 514 33.63 -7.95 4.91
N ARG A 515 32.73 -7.15 5.50
CA ARG A 515 32.20 -7.41 6.84
C ARG A 515 31.07 -8.43 6.76
N VAL A 516 31.46 -9.69 6.63
CA VAL A 516 30.55 -10.85 6.63
C VAL A 516 30.05 -11.11 8.05
N SER A 517 28.76 -11.38 8.16
CA SER A 517 28.05 -11.70 9.41
C SER A 517 27.50 -13.11 9.44
N ASP A 518 27.17 -13.68 8.28
CA ASP A 518 26.75 -15.08 8.18
C ASP A 518 26.97 -15.64 6.79
N LEU A 519 27.00 -16.97 6.71
CA LEU A 519 27.09 -17.74 5.47
C LEU A 519 25.98 -18.79 5.48
N LEU A 520 25.38 -19.03 4.32
CA LEU A 520 24.40 -20.10 4.15
C LEU A 520 24.66 -20.81 2.82
N LEU A 521 24.84 -22.13 2.89
CA LEU A 521 24.90 -22.98 1.71
C LEU A 521 23.52 -23.59 1.49
N ASP A 522 22.82 -23.18 0.44
CA ASP A 522 21.47 -23.63 0.17
C ASP A 522 21.43 -25.11 -0.31
N ARG A 523 20.22 -25.67 -0.42
CA ARG A 523 20.01 -27.07 -0.89
C ARG A 523 20.52 -27.31 -2.32
N HIS A 524 20.66 -26.27 -3.12
CA HIS A 524 21.15 -26.29 -4.50
C HIS A 524 22.68 -26.15 -4.59
N GLY A 525 23.34 -25.82 -3.47
CA GLY A 525 24.79 -25.62 -3.37
C GLY A 525 25.25 -24.20 -3.69
N ASN A 526 24.35 -23.22 -3.77
CA ASN A 526 24.72 -21.82 -3.89
C ASN A 526 25.04 -21.25 -2.51
N LEU A 527 26.05 -20.38 -2.45
CA LEU A 527 26.47 -19.76 -1.20
C LEU A 527 25.86 -18.37 -1.10
N SER A 528 24.99 -18.17 -0.11
CA SER A 528 24.51 -16.86 0.31
C SER A 528 25.44 -16.30 1.39
N VAL A 529 25.78 -15.02 1.26
CA VAL A 529 26.72 -14.31 2.14
C VAL A 529 26.01 -13.09 2.70
N ALA A 530 25.76 -13.09 4.01
CA ALA A 530 25.24 -11.94 4.72
C ALA A 530 26.39 -11.01 5.09
N THR A 531 26.20 -9.71 4.86
CA THR A 531 27.20 -8.70 5.16
C THR A 531 26.58 -7.48 5.85
N GLN A 532 27.42 -6.55 6.31
CA GLN A 532 26.95 -5.24 6.78
C GLN A 532 26.50 -4.29 5.65
N GLY A 533 26.77 -4.63 4.39
CA GLY A 533 26.45 -3.84 3.21
C GLY A 533 25.29 -4.38 2.37
N GLY A 534 24.84 -5.61 2.63
CA GLY A 534 23.75 -6.27 1.91
C GLY A 534 23.92 -7.78 1.84
N LEU A 535 23.09 -8.41 1.02
CA LEU A 535 23.15 -9.86 0.71
C LEU A 535 23.96 -10.07 -0.56
N ALA A 536 24.79 -11.10 -0.61
CA ALA A 536 25.46 -11.54 -1.83
C ALA A 536 25.25 -13.03 -2.07
N TYR A 537 24.85 -13.41 -3.29
CA TYR A 537 24.84 -14.79 -3.76
C TYR A 537 26.10 -15.06 -4.56
N PHE A 538 26.76 -16.18 -4.24
CA PHE A 538 27.98 -16.63 -4.88
C PHE A 538 27.74 -17.99 -5.54
N ASP A 539 27.87 -18.03 -6.86
CA ASP A 539 27.69 -19.25 -7.68
C ASP A 539 28.98 -20.09 -7.82
N GLY A 540 30.04 -19.70 -7.11
CA GLY A 540 31.38 -20.28 -7.24
C GLY A 540 32.34 -19.46 -8.12
N SER A 541 31.80 -18.51 -8.89
CA SER A 541 32.55 -17.68 -9.84
C SER A 541 32.21 -16.18 -9.80
N THR A 542 30.94 -15.83 -9.63
CA THR A 542 30.43 -14.46 -9.66
C THR A 542 29.54 -14.16 -8.46
N PHE A 543 29.41 -12.87 -8.14
CA PHE A 543 28.54 -12.37 -7.08
C PHE A 543 27.34 -11.64 -7.65
N GLN A 544 26.15 -11.97 -7.17
CA GLN A 544 24.94 -11.18 -7.32
C GLN A 544 24.57 -10.55 -5.98
N THR A 545 24.41 -9.24 -5.93
CA THR A 545 24.27 -8.50 -4.66
C THR A 545 22.91 -7.81 -4.55
N PHE A 546 22.38 -7.73 -3.34
CA PHE A 546 21.10 -7.10 -3.02
C PHE A 546 21.24 -6.16 -1.82
N THR A 547 20.60 -5.00 -1.91
CA THR A 547 20.67 -3.90 -0.92
C THR A 547 19.27 -3.37 -0.59
N THR A 548 19.22 -2.30 0.20
CA THR A 548 18.01 -1.51 0.45
C THR A 548 17.38 -0.94 -0.82
N GLU A 549 18.16 -0.75 -1.90
CA GLU A 549 17.62 -0.33 -3.20
C GLU A 549 16.80 -1.44 -3.87
N ASP A 550 17.07 -2.70 -3.53
CA ASP A 550 16.41 -3.89 -4.07
C ASP A 550 15.21 -4.35 -3.22
N GLY A 551 14.97 -3.70 -2.07
CA GLY A 551 13.82 -3.97 -1.20
C GLY A 551 14.15 -4.47 0.22
N LEU A 552 15.43 -4.60 0.57
CA LEU A 552 15.81 -4.90 1.95
C LEU A 552 15.45 -3.73 2.90
N PRO A 553 14.97 -3.98 4.12
CA PRO A 553 14.69 -2.93 5.10
C PRO A 553 15.96 -2.35 5.73
N SER A 554 17.07 -3.10 5.68
CA SER A 554 18.40 -2.68 6.13
C SER A 554 19.47 -3.44 5.35
N ASN A 555 20.58 -2.77 5.06
CA ASN A 555 21.78 -3.41 4.48
C ASN A 555 22.54 -4.26 5.50
N ARG A 556 22.34 -4.03 6.81
CA ARG A 556 22.98 -4.83 7.85
C ARG A 556 22.18 -6.09 8.11
N ILE A 557 22.69 -7.20 7.61
CA ILE A 557 22.13 -8.55 7.79
C ILE A 557 22.94 -9.24 8.89
N HIS A 558 22.28 -9.96 9.79
CA HIS A 558 22.90 -10.65 10.92
C HIS A 558 22.96 -12.17 10.73
N CYS A 559 21.90 -12.77 10.20
CA CYS A 559 21.80 -14.21 9.99
C CYS A 559 20.98 -14.56 8.73
N LEU A 560 21.18 -15.78 8.24
CA LEU A 560 20.49 -16.36 7.08
C LEU A 560 20.00 -17.77 7.40
N ILE A 561 18.76 -18.09 7.02
CA ILE A 561 18.29 -19.49 6.95
C ILE A 561 17.52 -19.75 5.67
N GLU A 562 17.58 -21.00 5.17
CA GLU A 562 16.69 -21.47 4.12
C GLU A 562 15.54 -22.23 4.77
N ASP A 563 14.30 -21.85 4.48
CA ASP A 563 13.12 -22.55 5.00
C ASP A 563 12.88 -23.89 4.29
N SER A 564 11.97 -24.69 4.82
CA SER A 564 11.58 -25.99 4.26
C SER A 564 11.13 -25.93 2.80
N GLN A 565 10.58 -24.79 2.35
CA GLN A 565 10.11 -24.55 0.99
C GLN A 565 11.24 -24.10 0.02
N GLY A 566 12.39 -23.72 0.55
CA GLY A 566 13.55 -23.23 -0.22
C GLY A 566 13.60 -21.71 -0.36
N HIS A 567 12.82 -20.97 0.43
CA HIS A 567 12.90 -19.52 0.49
C HIS A 567 13.95 -19.09 1.52
N LEU A 568 14.56 -17.94 1.27
CA LEU A 568 15.57 -17.38 2.16
C LEU A 568 14.93 -16.46 3.20
N TRP A 569 15.35 -16.59 4.45
CA TRP A 569 14.98 -15.71 5.54
C TRP A 569 16.21 -15.00 6.07
N LEU A 570 16.06 -13.71 6.34
CA LEU A 570 17.16 -12.84 6.77
C LEU A 570 16.81 -12.09 8.06
N GLY A 571 17.67 -12.18 9.06
CA GLY A 571 17.63 -11.32 10.24
C GLY A 571 18.38 -10.02 9.94
N THR A 572 17.76 -8.87 10.16
CA THR A 572 18.36 -7.56 9.88
C THR A 572 18.14 -6.57 11.02
N ASP A 573 18.84 -5.43 11.00
CA ASP A 573 18.53 -4.30 11.91
C ASP A 573 17.10 -3.77 11.75
N GLY A 574 16.46 -4.00 10.59
CA GLY A 574 15.11 -3.57 10.27
C GLY A 574 14.03 -4.62 10.54
N GLY A 575 14.36 -5.73 11.20
CA GLY A 575 13.48 -6.87 11.42
C GLY A 575 13.80 -8.06 10.53
N VAL A 576 12.78 -8.89 10.26
CA VAL A 576 12.92 -10.12 9.47
C VAL A 576 12.50 -9.87 8.02
N VAL A 577 13.25 -10.46 7.09
CA VAL A 577 12.92 -10.46 5.66
C VAL A 577 12.69 -11.88 5.20
N HIS A 578 11.63 -12.08 4.43
CA HIS A 578 11.34 -13.30 3.69
C HIS A 578 11.58 -13.06 2.20
N TYR A 579 12.29 -13.96 1.54
CA TYR A 579 12.68 -13.86 0.14
C TYR A 579 12.40 -15.16 -0.62
N ASP A 580 11.44 -15.13 -1.55
CA ASP A 580 11.04 -16.30 -2.37
C ASP A 580 11.91 -16.54 -3.61
N GLY A 581 13.04 -15.85 -3.73
CA GLY A 581 13.87 -15.85 -4.95
C GLY A 581 13.47 -14.78 -5.97
N ARG A 582 12.40 -14.02 -5.73
CA ARG A 582 11.94 -12.91 -6.58
C ARG A 582 11.61 -11.65 -5.80
N LEU A 583 10.98 -11.78 -4.63
CA LEU A 583 10.40 -10.70 -3.84
C LEU A 583 10.98 -10.67 -2.44
N PHE A 584 11.46 -9.51 -2.01
CA PHE A 584 11.75 -9.26 -0.61
C PHE A 584 10.51 -8.72 0.09
N GLN A 585 10.10 -9.40 1.16
CA GLN A 585 9.01 -8.94 2.00
C GLN A 585 9.45 -8.85 3.46
N THR A 586 9.16 -7.71 4.09
CA THR A 586 9.56 -7.45 5.48
C THR A 586 8.42 -7.74 6.42
N ILE A 587 8.68 -8.56 7.43
CA ILE A 587 7.73 -8.85 8.50
C ILE A 587 7.95 -7.79 9.58
N LYS A 588 7.05 -6.79 9.59
CA LYS A 588 7.06 -5.73 10.59
C LYS A 588 6.13 -6.07 11.74
N SER A 589 6.63 -5.88 12.95
CA SER A 589 5.84 -5.89 14.18
C SER A 589 6.52 -4.99 15.21
N SER A 590 5.75 -4.33 16.07
CA SER A 590 6.30 -3.60 17.21
C SER A 590 7.11 -4.49 18.17
N HIS A 591 6.90 -5.80 18.08
CA HIS A 591 7.56 -6.81 18.90
C HIS A 591 8.78 -7.44 18.23
N ILE A 592 9.01 -7.18 16.93
CA ILE A 592 10.15 -7.70 16.17
C ILE A 592 11.10 -6.53 15.91
N GLY A 593 12.11 -6.40 16.78
CA GLY A 593 13.21 -5.47 16.60
C GLY A 593 14.32 -6.03 15.68
N PRO A 594 15.57 -5.58 15.84
CA PRO A 594 16.72 -6.22 15.20
C PRO A 594 16.75 -7.71 15.52
N VAL A 595 16.77 -8.53 14.47
CA VAL A 595 16.80 -10.00 14.60
C VAL A 595 18.22 -10.48 14.33
N LEU A 596 18.77 -11.13 15.35
CA LEU A 596 20.14 -11.62 15.37
C LEU A 596 20.22 -13.08 14.91
N GLN A 597 19.23 -13.89 15.25
CA GLN A 597 19.18 -15.31 14.88
C GLN A 597 17.77 -15.73 14.47
N ILE A 598 17.68 -16.66 13.51
CA ILE A 598 16.42 -17.26 13.06
C ILE A 598 16.55 -18.80 13.11
N LEU A 599 15.45 -19.48 13.44
CA LEU A 599 15.29 -20.92 13.32
C LEU A 599 13.87 -21.22 12.80
N GLU A 600 13.73 -22.09 11.81
CA GLU A 600 12.45 -22.77 11.50
C GLU A 600 12.42 -24.10 12.26
N ASP A 601 11.37 -24.35 13.04
CA ASP A 601 11.18 -25.62 13.71
C ASP A 601 10.54 -26.67 12.78
N ARG A 602 10.49 -27.93 13.25
CA ARG A 602 9.90 -29.04 12.49
C ARG A 602 8.42 -28.91 12.20
N ASP A 603 7.70 -28.05 12.93
CA ASP A 603 6.29 -27.77 12.73
C ASP A 603 6.06 -26.59 11.77
N GLY A 604 7.13 -25.96 11.26
CA GLY A 604 7.11 -24.81 10.35
C GLY A 604 6.91 -23.46 11.06
N ALA A 605 7.05 -23.40 12.38
CA ALA A 605 7.07 -22.14 13.11
C ALA A 605 8.50 -21.57 13.14
N PHE A 606 8.60 -20.26 13.00
CA PHE A 606 9.86 -19.56 13.06
C PHE A 606 10.13 -19.01 14.46
N TYR A 607 11.38 -19.01 14.88
CA TYR A 607 11.83 -18.40 16.12
C TYR A 607 12.87 -17.34 15.81
N PHE A 608 12.62 -16.12 16.28
CA PHE A 608 13.49 -14.97 16.09
C PHE A 608 14.14 -14.58 17.42
N GLY A 609 15.46 -14.67 17.48
CA GLY A 609 16.26 -14.14 18.57
C GLY A 609 16.48 -12.65 18.36
N THR A 610 15.89 -11.82 19.22
CA THR A 610 16.04 -10.36 19.09
C THR A 610 17.17 -9.82 19.96
N ALA A 611 17.66 -8.63 19.62
CA ALA A 611 18.64 -7.90 20.44
C ALA A 611 18.10 -7.50 21.84
N GLN A 612 16.81 -7.66 22.11
CA GLN A 612 16.15 -7.28 23.36
C GLN A 612 15.96 -8.47 24.32
N ASN A 613 16.69 -9.58 24.11
CA ASN A 613 16.57 -10.80 24.91
C ASN A 613 15.14 -11.38 24.93
N THR A 614 14.44 -11.26 23.81
CA THR A 614 13.14 -11.90 23.59
C THR A 614 13.26 -12.90 22.47
N LEU A 615 12.64 -14.07 22.67
CA LEU A 615 12.39 -15.04 21.62
C LEU A 615 10.99 -14.79 21.08
N VAL A 616 10.90 -14.45 19.81
CA VAL A 616 9.61 -14.27 19.14
C VAL A 616 9.34 -15.51 18.31
N ARG A 617 8.25 -16.21 18.63
CA ARG A 617 7.74 -17.28 17.77
C ARG A 617 6.79 -16.68 16.74
N TYR A 618 7.01 -16.98 15.48
CA TYR A 618 6.23 -16.53 14.34
C TYR A 618 5.63 -17.70 13.59
N ARG A 619 4.33 -17.65 13.30
CA ARG A 619 3.66 -18.62 12.42
C ARG A 619 3.11 -17.88 11.22
N GLN A 620 3.53 -18.29 10.04
CA GLN A 620 3.03 -17.72 8.78
C GLN A 620 1.54 -18.01 8.63
N ARG A 621 0.81 -17.01 8.14
CA ARG A 621 -0.60 -17.19 7.77
C ARG A 621 -0.68 -17.70 6.34
N GLN A 622 -1.69 -18.52 6.07
CA GLN A 622 -2.02 -19.03 4.74
C GLN A 622 -3.31 -18.39 4.21
N THR A 623 -3.68 -17.23 4.76
CA THR A 623 -4.90 -16.50 4.39
C THR A 623 -4.55 -15.43 3.37
N SER A 624 -5.05 -15.57 2.15
CA SER A 624 -4.82 -14.57 1.10
C SER A 624 -5.39 -13.19 1.48
N PRO A 625 -4.62 -12.10 1.27
CA PRO A 625 -5.16 -10.75 1.40
C PRO A 625 -6.19 -10.48 0.30
N ARG A 626 -6.91 -9.36 0.41
CA ARG A 626 -7.75 -8.86 -0.69
C ARG A 626 -7.17 -7.61 -1.30
N VAL A 627 -7.63 -7.28 -2.49
CA VAL A 627 -7.33 -6.02 -3.15
C VAL A 627 -8.61 -5.46 -3.77
N ARG A 628 -8.81 -4.15 -3.63
CA ARG A 628 -9.94 -3.42 -4.20
C ARG A 628 -9.46 -2.35 -5.14
N LEU A 629 -10.21 -2.17 -6.22
CA LEU A 629 -10.12 -0.98 -7.07
C LEU A 629 -11.02 0.07 -6.44
N LEU A 630 -10.42 1.16 -5.97
CA LEU A 630 -11.16 2.23 -5.29
C LEU A 630 -11.81 3.15 -6.33
N GLN A 631 -11.01 3.61 -7.28
CA GLN A 631 -11.46 4.53 -8.32
C GLN A 631 -10.54 4.49 -9.53
N VAL A 632 -11.06 4.94 -10.67
CA VAL A 632 -10.26 5.31 -11.84
C VAL A 632 -10.46 6.79 -12.11
N VAL A 633 -9.36 7.52 -12.23
CA VAL A 633 -9.36 8.95 -12.55
C VAL A 633 -8.88 9.11 -13.99
N ALA A 634 -9.77 9.62 -14.85
CA ALA A 634 -9.51 9.91 -16.26
C ALA A 634 -10.12 11.27 -16.64
N ASP A 635 -11.09 11.31 -17.56
CA ASP A 635 -11.94 12.49 -17.83
C ASP A 635 -12.78 12.90 -16.61
N GLN A 636 -13.21 11.90 -15.85
CA GLN A 636 -13.93 12.03 -14.59
C GLN A 636 -13.39 11.03 -13.58
N VAL A 637 -13.94 11.09 -12.36
CA VAL A 637 -13.67 10.11 -11.31
C VAL A 637 -14.75 9.04 -11.37
N TYR A 638 -14.34 7.82 -11.69
CA TYR A 638 -15.20 6.64 -11.68
C TYR A 638 -15.04 5.93 -10.33
N GLU A 639 -15.98 6.16 -9.43
CA GLU A 639 -16.08 5.47 -8.14
C GLU A 639 -16.70 4.07 -8.35
N ASN A 640 -16.13 3.02 -7.73
CA ASN A 640 -16.51 1.61 -7.96
C ASN A 640 -16.56 1.21 -9.46
N PRO A 641 -15.41 1.26 -10.14
CA PRO A 641 -15.34 1.19 -11.60
C PRO A 641 -15.73 -0.19 -12.15
N GLN A 642 -16.90 -0.29 -12.78
CA GLN A 642 -17.26 -1.40 -13.66
C GLN A 642 -17.52 -0.87 -15.08
N ASN A 643 -16.81 -1.41 -16.08
CA ASN A 643 -16.96 -1.08 -17.50
C ASN A 643 -16.83 0.43 -17.78
N ILE A 644 -15.61 0.95 -17.65
CA ILE A 644 -15.30 2.35 -17.87
C ILE A 644 -15.16 2.62 -19.37
N ILE A 645 -15.77 3.70 -19.86
CA ILE A 645 -15.62 4.17 -21.25
C ILE A 645 -15.02 5.57 -21.21
N VAL A 646 -13.88 5.78 -21.87
CA VAL A 646 -13.14 7.06 -21.84
C VAL A 646 -12.74 7.47 -23.25
N SER A 647 -12.69 8.78 -23.49
CA SER A 647 -12.25 9.36 -24.76
C SER A 647 -10.73 9.43 -24.89
N THR A 648 -10.21 9.27 -26.11
CA THR A 648 -8.80 9.52 -26.48
C THR A 648 -8.23 10.90 -26.11
N THR A 649 -9.05 11.85 -25.68
CA THR A 649 -8.61 13.19 -25.23
C THR A 649 -7.87 13.18 -23.90
N ASP A 650 -8.03 12.13 -23.10
CA ASP A 650 -7.43 12.05 -21.76
C ASP A 650 -6.00 11.53 -21.83
N GLN A 651 -5.05 12.45 -21.61
CA GLN A 651 -3.62 12.15 -21.69
C GLN A 651 -3.11 11.31 -20.52
N GLN A 652 -3.86 11.20 -19.42
CA GLN A 652 -3.44 10.44 -18.24
C GLN A 652 -4.63 9.77 -17.54
N MET A 653 -4.46 8.48 -17.28
CA MET A 653 -5.35 7.66 -16.45
C MET A 653 -4.63 7.19 -15.20
N THR A 654 -5.32 7.23 -14.07
CA THR A 654 -4.82 6.74 -12.79
C THR A 654 -5.78 5.71 -12.23
N PHE A 655 -5.28 4.50 -11.96
CA PHE A 655 -6.02 3.45 -11.27
C PHE A 655 -5.59 3.47 -9.80
N GLU A 656 -6.53 3.68 -8.89
CA GLU A 656 -6.27 3.61 -7.45
C GLU A 656 -6.80 2.31 -6.88
N TYR A 657 -5.97 1.62 -6.11
CA TYR A 657 -6.29 0.33 -5.53
C TYR A 657 -5.70 0.19 -4.13
N LYS A 658 -6.36 -0.58 -3.27
CA LYS A 658 -5.94 -0.78 -1.88
C LYS A 658 -6.04 -2.25 -1.51
N GLY A 659 -4.96 -2.77 -0.93
CA GLY A 659 -4.96 -4.09 -0.33
C GLY A 659 -5.62 -4.05 1.04
N LEU A 660 -6.38 -5.08 1.40
CA LEU A 660 -7.12 -5.17 2.66
C LEU A 660 -6.64 -6.39 3.43
N SER A 661 -6.04 -6.15 4.58
CA SER A 661 -5.68 -7.16 5.58
C SER A 661 -5.67 -6.54 6.98
N PHE A 662 -5.98 -7.35 7.98
CA PHE A 662 -5.88 -6.96 9.39
C PHE A 662 -4.46 -7.20 9.95
N SER A 663 -3.68 -8.07 9.30
CA SER A 663 -2.31 -8.43 9.70
C SER A 663 -1.24 -7.62 8.99
N THR A 664 -1.50 -7.18 7.76
CA THR A 664 -0.54 -6.42 6.94
C THR A 664 -1.13 -5.08 6.55
N HIS A 665 -0.51 -3.99 6.98
CA HIS A 665 -0.92 -2.64 6.60
C HIS A 665 -0.78 -2.45 5.07
N PRO A 666 -1.70 -1.75 4.37
CA PRO A 666 -1.67 -1.62 2.91
C PRO A 666 -0.35 -1.06 2.35
N ARG A 667 0.27 -0.11 3.05
CA ARG A 667 1.61 0.45 2.70
C ARG A 667 2.75 -0.57 2.83
N ASP A 668 2.56 -1.61 3.64
CA ASP A 668 3.52 -2.70 3.84
C ASP A 668 3.20 -3.92 2.97
N MET A 669 2.14 -3.88 2.16
CA MET A 669 1.90 -4.86 1.09
C MET A 669 2.71 -4.53 -0.17
N LEU A 670 2.94 -5.57 -0.97
CA LEU A 670 3.38 -5.42 -2.35
C LEU A 670 2.18 -5.56 -3.29
N TYR A 671 2.24 -4.86 -4.41
CA TYR A 671 1.24 -4.89 -5.46
C TYR A 671 1.89 -5.18 -6.80
N ILE A 672 1.29 -6.07 -7.57
CA ILE A 672 1.62 -6.28 -8.98
C ILE A 672 0.37 -5.95 -9.81
N TYR A 673 0.56 -5.24 -10.92
CA TYR A 673 -0.54 -4.84 -11.79
C TYR A 673 -0.17 -4.95 -13.26
N ARG A 674 -1.17 -4.97 -14.13
CA ARG A 674 -1.02 -4.85 -15.58
C ARG A 674 -2.29 -4.34 -16.24
N LEU A 675 -2.16 -3.72 -17.39
CA LEU A 675 -3.24 -3.39 -18.30
C LEU A 675 -3.20 -4.36 -19.49
N LYS A 676 -4.03 -5.40 -19.46
CA LYS A 676 -4.16 -6.34 -20.57
C LYS A 676 -4.63 -5.60 -21.83
N GLY A 677 -3.99 -5.89 -22.96
CA GLY A 677 -4.16 -5.17 -24.21
C GLY A 677 -3.11 -4.08 -24.44
N TYR A 678 -2.35 -3.70 -23.41
CA TYR A 678 -1.26 -2.73 -23.47
C TYR A 678 0.06 -3.30 -22.96
N ASP A 679 0.07 -3.86 -21.75
CA ASP A 679 1.26 -4.49 -21.15
C ASP A 679 1.48 -5.91 -21.68
N LEU A 680 2.76 -6.26 -21.89
CA LEU A 680 3.17 -7.62 -22.26
C LEU A 680 3.11 -8.61 -21.08
N ASP A 681 3.44 -8.14 -19.87
CA ASP A 681 3.42 -8.94 -18.64
C ASP A 681 3.10 -8.05 -17.41
N TRP A 682 3.04 -8.64 -16.22
CA TRP A 682 2.91 -7.91 -14.95
C TRP A 682 4.04 -6.91 -14.75
N GLN A 683 3.68 -5.71 -14.30
CA GLN A 683 4.63 -4.68 -13.90
C GLN A 683 5.41 -5.14 -12.65
N PRO A 684 6.64 -4.65 -12.45
CA PRO A 684 7.41 -4.95 -11.26
C PRO A 684 6.63 -4.63 -9.97
N PRO A 685 6.79 -5.46 -8.93
CA PRO A 685 6.16 -5.25 -7.64
C PRO A 685 6.40 -3.84 -7.09
N THR A 686 5.37 -3.26 -6.51
CA THR A 686 5.43 -1.92 -5.93
C THR A 686 4.63 -1.83 -4.65
N ARG A 687 5.04 -0.94 -3.74
CA ARG A 687 4.22 -0.56 -2.56
C ARG A 687 3.24 0.57 -2.86
N LYS A 688 3.23 1.07 -4.10
CA LYS A 688 2.31 2.13 -4.53
C LYS A 688 0.93 1.56 -4.78
N MET A 689 -0.06 2.22 -4.19
CA MET A 689 -1.50 1.96 -4.34
C MET A 689 -2.11 2.63 -5.59
N ARG A 690 -1.27 2.99 -6.57
CA ARG A 690 -1.68 3.69 -7.79
C ARG A 690 -0.86 3.23 -8.99
N ALA A 691 -1.55 3.00 -10.11
CA ALA A 691 -0.95 2.76 -11.42
C ALA A 691 -1.30 3.89 -12.39
N TYR A 692 -0.35 4.24 -13.27
CA TYR A 692 -0.47 5.37 -14.19
C TYR A 692 -0.31 4.89 -15.63
N TYR A 693 -1.24 5.26 -16.49
CA TYR A 693 -1.15 5.08 -17.94
C TYR A 693 -1.37 6.41 -18.65
N ARG A 694 -0.75 6.60 -19.80
CA ARG A 694 -0.85 7.84 -20.59
C ARG A 694 -1.03 7.51 -22.06
N ASP A 695 -1.72 8.39 -22.76
CA ASP A 695 -1.93 8.33 -24.21
C ASP A 695 -2.37 6.93 -24.71
N LEU A 696 -3.32 6.28 -24.00
CA LEU A 696 -3.79 4.95 -24.37
C LEU A 696 -4.48 4.98 -25.75
N PRO A 697 -4.10 4.11 -26.71
CA PRO A 697 -4.77 4.02 -28.00
C PRO A 697 -6.25 3.59 -27.84
N PRO A 698 -7.12 3.90 -28.82
CA PRO A 698 -8.47 3.34 -28.85
C PRO A 698 -8.45 1.80 -28.80
N GLY A 699 -9.28 1.21 -27.97
CA GLY A 699 -9.38 -0.24 -27.80
C GLY A 699 -9.92 -0.65 -26.45
N ASP A 700 -10.15 -1.96 -26.30
CA ASP A 700 -10.61 -2.57 -25.05
C ASP A 700 -9.43 -3.11 -24.24
N TYR A 701 -9.39 -2.73 -22.98
CA TYR A 701 -8.36 -3.08 -22.02
C TYR A 701 -8.97 -3.68 -20.75
N THR A 702 -8.18 -4.46 -20.03
CA THR A 702 -8.55 -4.92 -18.68
C THR A 702 -7.42 -4.62 -17.73
N PHE A 703 -7.66 -3.70 -16.80
CA PHE A 703 -6.73 -3.46 -15.70
C PHE A 703 -6.86 -4.60 -14.70
N GLN A 704 -5.74 -5.17 -14.28
CA GLN A 704 -5.66 -6.25 -13.30
C GLN A 704 -4.64 -5.89 -12.23
N VAL A 705 -4.96 -6.17 -10.96
CA VAL A 705 -4.06 -5.96 -9.82
C VAL A 705 -4.18 -7.10 -8.81
N ARG A 706 -3.06 -7.44 -8.16
CA ARG A 706 -2.99 -8.32 -6.98
C ARG A 706 -2.27 -7.62 -5.84
N ALA A 707 -2.70 -7.87 -4.62
CA ALA A 707 -1.95 -7.58 -3.41
C ALA A 707 -1.19 -8.83 -2.95
N ILE A 708 -0.06 -8.62 -2.29
CA ILE A 708 0.79 -9.64 -1.70
C ILE A 708 1.08 -9.17 -0.26
N ASP A 709 0.72 -10.00 0.72
CA ASP A 709 0.86 -9.66 2.14
C ASP A 709 2.27 -9.91 2.68
N ARG A 710 2.48 -9.77 3.99
CA ARG A 710 3.78 -9.98 4.64
C ARG A 710 4.28 -11.44 4.63
N ASP A 711 3.37 -12.39 4.40
CA ASP A 711 3.62 -13.84 4.36
C ASP A 711 3.72 -14.38 2.93
N LEU A 712 3.80 -13.48 1.93
CA LEU A 712 3.82 -13.79 0.50
C LEU A 712 2.55 -14.47 -0.02
N ASN A 713 1.42 -14.31 0.66
CA ASN A 713 0.13 -14.76 0.15
C ASN A 713 -0.36 -13.77 -0.91
N TYR A 714 -0.75 -14.30 -2.07
CA TYR A 714 -1.32 -13.52 -3.16
C TYR A 714 -2.83 -13.40 -3.00
N SER A 715 -3.36 -12.21 -3.27
CA SER A 715 -4.79 -12.00 -3.41
C SER A 715 -5.33 -12.61 -4.71
N GLU A 716 -6.64 -12.79 -4.76
CA GLU A 716 -7.36 -12.88 -6.04
C GLU A 716 -7.13 -11.63 -6.89
N ILE A 717 -7.34 -11.75 -8.21
CA ILE A 717 -7.18 -10.62 -9.13
C ILE A 717 -8.39 -9.70 -9.01
N ALA A 718 -8.19 -8.45 -8.59
CA ALA A 718 -9.17 -7.40 -8.86
C ALA A 718 -8.96 -6.87 -10.28
N GLN A 719 -10.06 -6.68 -11.00
CA GLN A 719 -10.00 -6.21 -12.38
C GLN A 719 -11.17 -5.31 -12.74
N THR A 720 -10.94 -4.42 -13.69
CA THR A 720 -11.98 -3.59 -14.31
C THR A 720 -11.75 -3.51 -15.81
N GLN A 721 -12.84 -3.44 -16.57
CA GLN A 721 -12.80 -3.27 -18.02
C GLN A 721 -12.77 -1.78 -18.37
N LEU A 722 -11.94 -1.45 -19.34
CA LEU A 722 -11.77 -0.10 -19.87
C LEU A 722 -11.93 -0.15 -21.39
N SER A 723 -12.84 0.62 -21.95
CA SER A 723 -12.90 0.87 -23.39
C SER A 723 -12.46 2.31 -23.67
N VAL A 724 -11.41 2.46 -24.47
CA VAL A 724 -10.95 3.77 -24.94
C VAL A 724 -11.55 4.00 -26.31
N GLU A 725 -12.46 4.96 -26.39
CA GLU A 725 -13.14 5.34 -27.62
C GLU A 725 -12.50 6.59 -28.24
N ARG A 726 -12.57 6.70 -29.56
CA ARG A 726 -12.18 7.95 -30.25
C ARG A 726 -13.20 9.02 -29.88
N ASP A 727 -12.73 10.25 -29.65
CA ASP A 727 -13.62 11.38 -29.33
C ASP A 727 -14.79 11.44 -30.33
N PRO A 728 -16.06 11.38 -29.88
CA PRO A 728 -17.22 11.44 -30.76
C PRO A 728 -17.28 12.72 -31.60
N ARG A 729 -16.57 13.78 -31.22
CA ARG A 729 -16.41 14.99 -32.04
C ARG A 729 -15.54 14.74 -33.27
N ILE A 730 -14.56 13.83 -33.21
CA ILE A 730 -13.73 13.47 -34.36
C ILE A 730 -14.54 12.63 -35.34
N SER A 731 -15.38 11.70 -34.89
CA SER A 731 -16.30 10.93 -35.75
C SER A 731 -17.48 11.77 -36.26
N ALA A 732 -17.98 12.74 -35.48
CA ALA A 732 -18.91 13.77 -35.96
C ALA A 732 -18.26 14.69 -37.01
N LEU A 733 -17.02 15.13 -36.79
CA LEU A 733 -16.23 15.86 -37.80
C LEU A 733 -16.02 15.00 -39.04
N THR A 734 -15.64 13.73 -38.90
CA THR A 734 -15.42 12.81 -40.03
C THR A 734 -16.71 12.54 -40.82
N SER A 735 -17.87 12.46 -40.16
CA SER A 735 -19.17 12.33 -40.83
C SER A 735 -19.67 13.62 -41.46
N ILE A 736 -19.34 14.79 -40.90
CA ILE A 736 -19.56 16.10 -41.52
C ILE A 736 -18.61 16.31 -42.72
N ILE A 737 -17.36 15.87 -42.63
CA ILE A 737 -16.35 15.93 -43.70
C ILE A 737 -16.71 15.00 -44.87
N ASN A 738 -17.29 13.83 -44.58
CA ASN A 738 -17.75 12.89 -45.60
C ASN A 738 -19.10 13.25 -46.24
N SER A 739 -19.82 14.24 -45.69
CA SER A 739 -20.95 14.86 -46.38
C SER A 739 -20.42 15.89 -47.38
N THR A 740 -20.70 15.66 -48.67
CA THR A 740 -20.04 16.29 -49.82
C THR A 740 -20.31 17.81 -49.97
N ASP A 741 -20.94 18.45 -48.97
CA ASP A 741 -21.32 19.88 -48.94
C ASP A 741 -20.64 20.69 -47.82
N GLY A 742 -19.66 20.12 -47.09
CA GLY A 742 -19.11 20.70 -45.85
C GLY A 742 -17.81 21.53 -45.96
N VAL A 743 -17.29 21.85 -47.15
CA VAL A 743 -15.94 22.45 -47.31
C VAL A 743 -15.83 23.92 -46.82
N GLY A 744 -16.93 24.54 -46.35
CA GLY A 744 -16.97 25.95 -45.94
C GLY A 744 -17.11 26.26 -44.45
N LYS A 745 -17.19 25.28 -43.53
CA LYS A 745 -17.59 25.54 -42.12
C LYS A 745 -16.48 25.58 -41.06
N GLU A 746 -15.25 25.15 -41.33
CA GLU A 746 -14.18 25.19 -40.32
C GLU A 746 -13.46 26.54 -40.22
N PHE A 747 -13.37 27.29 -41.33
CA PHE A 747 -12.87 28.65 -41.33
C PHE A 747 -14.05 29.62 -41.32
N ILE A 748 -14.15 30.43 -40.27
CA ILE A 748 -15.21 31.42 -40.10
C ILE A 748 -14.68 32.75 -40.62
N GLY A 749 -15.36 33.30 -41.63
CA GLY A 749 -14.99 34.52 -42.34
C GLY A 749 -15.16 34.41 -43.85
N GLU A 750 -15.65 35.48 -44.48
CA GLU A 750 -15.82 35.59 -45.94
C GLU A 750 -14.78 36.52 -46.59
N SER A 751 -13.77 36.97 -45.84
CA SER A 751 -12.75 37.87 -46.38
C SER A 751 -12.04 37.30 -47.60
N VAL A 752 -11.77 38.16 -48.58
CA VAL A 752 -11.10 37.78 -49.84
C VAL A 752 -9.74 37.13 -49.58
N ALA A 753 -9.03 37.60 -48.55
CA ALA A 753 -7.73 37.07 -48.15
C ALA A 753 -7.82 35.64 -47.59
N LEU A 754 -8.84 35.34 -46.78
CA LEU A 754 -9.07 33.99 -46.24
C LEU A 754 -9.54 33.02 -47.33
N HIS A 755 -10.41 33.48 -48.23
CA HIS A 755 -10.90 32.67 -49.34
C HIS A 755 -9.77 32.27 -50.32
N ALA A 756 -8.86 33.21 -50.63
CA ALA A 756 -7.68 32.91 -51.45
C ALA A 756 -6.79 31.83 -50.81
N PHE A 757 -6.60 31.89 -49.49
CA PHE A 757 -5.86 30.88 -48.73
C PHE A 757 -6.56 29.51 -48.73
N GLN A 758 -7.88 29.47 -48.53
CA GLN A 758 -8.67 28.23 -48.58
C GLN A 758 -8.55 27.53 -49.94
N ILE A 759 -8.64 28.27 -51.05
CA ILE A 759 -8.48 27.71 -52.41
C ILE A 759 -7.10 27.07 -52.58
N GLN A 760 -6.04 27.72 -52.08
CA GLN A 760 -4.69 27.15 -52.12
C GLN A 760 -4.56 25.90 -51.23
N LEU A 761 -5.15 25.94 -50.04
CA LEU A 761 -5.16 24.83 -49.08
C LEU A 761 -5.85 23.59 -49.66
N THR A 762 -7.01 23.73 -50.31
CA THR A 762 -7.70 22.62 -50.97
C THR A 762 -6.88 22.03 -52.13
N LYS A 763 -6.19 22.87 -52.91
CA LYS A 763 -5.34 22.40 -54.01
C LYS A 763 -4.15 21.60 -53.53
N VAL A 764 -3.48 22.05 -52.45
CA VAL A 764 -2.32 21.33 -51.90
C VAL A 764 -2.71 20.11 -51.07
N ALA A 765 -3.92 20.09 -50.49
CA ALA A 765 -4.45 18.94 -49.76
C ALA A 765 -4.46 17.65 -50.60
N ALA A 766 -4.79 17.76 -51.90
CA ALA A 766 -4.81 16.66 -52.86
C ALA A 766 -3.42 16.09 -53.22
N THR A 767 -2.33 16.64 -52.68
CA THR A 767 -0.94 16.21 -52.93
C THR A 767 -0.27 15.70 -51.65
N ASP A 768 0.82 14.95 -51.79
CA ASP A 768 1.69 14.53 -50.67
C ASP A 768 2.80 15.54 -50.33
N LEU A 769 2.78 16.74 -50.91
CA LEU A 769 3.82 17.75 -50.72
C LEU A 769 3.87 18.23 -49.26
N SER A 770 5.09 18.55 -48.80
CA SER A 770 5.32 19.27 -47.55
C SER A 770 4.80 20.70 -47.67
N VAL A 771 4.09 21.14 -46.64
CA VAL A 771 3.48 22.47 -46.58
C VAL A 771 4.09 23.25 -45.43
N LEU A 772 4.52 24.48 -45.70
CA LEU A 772 5.04 25.41 -44.69
C LEU A 772 4.05 26.55 -44.49
N PHE A 773 3.39 26.58 -43.34
CA PHE A 773 2.55 27.69 -42.92
C PHE A 773 3.39 28.83 -42.34
N LYS A 774 3.41 29.97 -43.02
CA LYS A 774 3.98 31.23 -42.53
C LYS A 774 2.86 32.11 -41.95
N GLY A 775 3.16 32.87 -40.91
CA GLY A 775 2.22 33.86 -40.36
C GLY A 775 2.45 34.11 -38.88
N GLU A 776 1.88 35.20 -38.37
CA GLU A 776 2.06 35.62 -36.98
C GLU A 776 1.51 34.61 -35.96
N THR A 777 1.91 34.74 -34.70
CA THR A 777 1.35 33.94 -33.62
C THR A 777 -0.15 34.23 -33.49
N GLY A 778 -0.97 33.18 -33.32
CA GLY A 778 -2.41 33.34 -33.08
C GLY A 778 -3.30 33.49 -34.32
N VAL A 779 -2.78 33.34 -35.55
CA VAL A 779 -3.59 33.45 -36.80
C VAL A 779 -4.39 32.19 -37.17
N GLY A 780 -4.14 31.04 -36.51
CA GLY A 780 -4.84 29.78 -36.76
C GLY A 780 -4.06 28.72 -37.56
N LYS A 781 -2.72 28.75 -37.56
CA LYS A 781 -1.87 27.77 -38.30
C LYS A 781 -2.15 26.31 -37.95
N GLY A 782 -2.40 26.01 -36.67
CA GLY A 782 -2.75 24.65 -36.22
C GLY A 782 -4.10 24.16 -36.76
N LEU A 783 -5.09 25.05 -36.91
CA LEU A 783 -6.37 24.73 -37.56
C LEU A 783 -6.15 24.44 -39.04
N ALA A 784 -5.37 25.28 -39.73
CA ALA A 784 -5.05 25.06 -41.14
C ALA A 784 -4.35 23.70 -41.39
N ALA A 785 -3.46 23.27 -40.49
CA ALA A 785 -2.83 21.94 -40.58
C ALA A 785 -3.83 20.78 -40.41
N ARG A 786 -4.82 20.93 -39.52
CA ARG A 786 -5.89 19.93 -39.33
C ARG A 786 -6.82 19.85 -40.54
N VAL A 787 -7.22 21.00 -41.08
CA VAL A 787 -8.03 21.08 -42.31
C VAL A 787 -7.27 20.44 -43.48
N LEU A 788 -5.97 20.72 -43.61
CA LEU A 788 -5.13 20.14 -44.65
C LEU A 788 -5.07 18.61 -44.55
N HIS A 789 -4.96 18.07 -43.34
CA HIS A 789 -4.97 16.63 -43.10
C HIS A 789 -6.33 16.00 -43.45
N ALA A 790 -7.43 16.62 -42.99
CA ALA A 790 -8.79 16.18 -43.26
C ALA A 790 -9.14 16.14 -44.75
N LEU A 791 -8.60 17.09 -45.54
CA LEU A 791 -8.81 17.16 -46.99
C LEU A 791 -7.82 16.31 -47.81
N SER A 792 -6.86 15.65 -47.17
CA SER A 792 -5.82 14.87 -47.85
C SER A 792 -6.20 13.41 -48.04
N SER A 793 -5.52 12.72 -48.96
CA SER A 793 -5.61 11.26 -49.13
C SER A 793 -5.15 10.45 -47.90
N LYS A 794 -4.59 11.11 -46.88
CA LYS A 794 -4.14 10.51 -45.62
C LYS A 794 -5.05 10.82 -44.43
N CYS A 795 -6.29 11.27 -44.68
CA CYS A 795 -7.27 11.57 -43.64
C CYS A 795 -7.62 10.36 -42.75
N ASP A 796 -7.48 9.13 -43.27
CA ASP A 796 -7.70 7.89 -42.51
C ASP A 796 -6.53 7.54 -41.56
N GLY A 797 -5.39 8.23 -41.70
CA GLY A 797 -4.19 8.03 -40.89
C GLY A 797 -4.10 8.98 -39.68
N PRO A 798 -3.17 8.75 -38.74
CA PRO A 798 -3.03 9.56 -37.52
C PRO A 798 -2.51 10.99 -37.80
N PHE A 799 -3.08 12.00 -37.13
CA PHE A 799 -2.55 13.37 -37.10
C PHE A 799 -1.73 13.60 -35.82
N MET A 800 -0.42 13.67 -35.95
CA MET A 800 0.50 13.87 -34.83
C MET A 800 1.01 15.31 -34.82
N GLN A 801 0.72 16.07 -33.76
CA GLN A 801 1.21 17.44 -33.57
C GLN A 801 2.38 17.45 -32.59
N VAL A 802 3.45 18.17 -32.95
CA VAL A 802 4.61 18.43 -32.09
C VAL A 802 4.89 19.92 -32.09
N ASN A 803 4.92 20.54 -30.91
CA ASN A 803 5.36 21.92 -30.76
C ASN A 803 6.86 21.92 -30.42
N CYS A 804 7.66 22.50 -31.31
CA CYS A 804 9.12 22.51 -31.20
C CYS A 804 9.65 23.60 -30.25
N GLY A 805 8.87 24.62 -29.91
CA GLY A 805 9.23 25.68 -28.97
C GLY A 805 8.84 25.42 -27.51
N ALA A 806 7.87 24.53 -27.27
CA ALA A 806 7.33 24.24 -25.93
C ALA A 806 8.16 23.23 -25.11
N LEU A 807 9.10 22.51 -25.75
CA LEU A 807 9.88 21.45 -25.13
C LEU A 807 11.34 21.90 -24.90
N PRO A 808 11.98 21.52 -23.77
CA PRO A 808 13.42 21.67 -23.61
C PRO A 808 14.20 20.99 -24.74
N ALA A 809 15.28 21.61 -25.19
CA ALA A 809 16.14 21.14 -26.30
C ALA A 809 16.63 19.69 -26.15
N THR A 810 16.75 19.18 -24.92
CA THR A 810 17.18 17.80 -24.64
C THR A 810 16.06 16.76 -24.75
N LEU A 811 14.80 17.19 -24.69
CA LEU A 811 13.62 16.30 -24.73
C LEU A 811 12.96 16.24 -26.11
N ILE A 812 13.18 17.26 -26.95
CA ILE A 812 12.57 17.34 -28.29
C ILE A 812 12.92 16.12 -29.15
N ASP A 813 14.16 15.65 -29.10
CA ASP A 813 14.62 14.48 -29.86
C ASP A 813 13.96 13.19 -29.37
N SER A 814 13.79 13.04 -28.06
CA SER A 814 13.15 11.89 -27.44
C SER A 814 11.65 11.85 -27.74
N GLU A 815 10.98 13.02 -27.76
CA GLU A 815 9.56 13.10 -28.14
C GLU A 815 9.36 12.88 -29.65
N LEU A 816 10.19 13.46 -30.52
CA LEU A 816 10.06 13.33 -31.98
C LEU A 816 10.43 11.91 -32.44
N PHE A 817 11.61 11.43 -32.07
CA PHE A 817 12.19 10.20 -32.63
C PHE A 817 12.11 8.99 -31.69
N GLY A 818 11.75 9.17 -30.42
CA GLY A 818 11.73 8.09 -29.43
C GLY A 818 13.12 7.78 -28.90
N HIS A 819 13.22 6.90 -27.89
CA HIS A 819 14.50 6.47 -27.32
C HIS A 819 14.53 4.98 -26.98
N GLU A 820 15.73 4.41 -27.03
CA GLU A 820 16.00 3.06 -26.54
C GLU A 820 16.28 3.05 -25.03
N ARG A 821 16.10 1.88 -24.39
CA ARG A 821 16.38 1.72 -22.95
C ARG A 821 17.85 2.03 -22.67
N GLY A 822 18.11 2.91 -21.70
CA GLY A 822 19.47 3.32 -21.34
C GLY A 822 20.08 4.43 -22.20
N ALA A 823 19.29 5.07 -23.09
CA ALA A 823 19.77 6.19 -23.91
C ALA A 823 20.24 7.42 -23.08
N PHE A 824 19.72 7.60 -21.86
CA PHE A 824 20.13 8.62 -20.89
C PHE A 824 19.71 8.18 -19.47
N THR A 825 20.18 8.88 -18.43
CA THR A 825 20.06 8.48 -17.01
C THR A 825 18.63 8.25 -16.49
N SER A 826 17.60 8.78 -17.17
CA SER A 826 16.19 8.58 -16.86
C SER A 826 15.42 7.70 -17.87
N ALA A 827 16.10 7.11 -18.87
CA ALA A 827 15.52 6.24 -19.89
C ALA A 827 15.35 4.79 -19.38
N VAL A 828 14.46 4.58 -18.40
CA VAL A 828 14.23 3.28 -17.74
C VAL A 828 13.58 2.25 -18.68
N SER A 829 12.82 2.71 -19.67
CA SER A 829 12.15 1.89 -20.68
C SER A 829 12.26 2.51 -22.08
N ARG A 830 11.95 1.73 -23.13
CA ARG A 830 11.90 2.22 -24.52
C ARG A 830 10.64 3.07 -24.73
N LYS A 831 10.75 4.18 -25.47
CA LYS A 831 9.63 5.05 -25.85
C LYS A 831 9.57 5.25 -27.36
N LEU A 832 8.37 5.12 -27.94
CA LEU A 832 8.12 5.40 -29.36
C LEU A 832 8.03 6.92 -29.60
N GLY A 833 8.63 7.38 -30.70
CA GLY A 833 8.58 8.79 -31.10
C GLY A 833 7.28 9.18 -31.80
N LYS A 834 6.94 10.47 -31.77
CA LYS A 834 5.77 11.02 -32.49
C LYS A 834 5.89 10.84 -34.00
N VAL A 835 7.11 10.75 -34.55
CA VAL A 835 7.35 10.36 -35.95
C VAL A 835 6.80 8.95 -36.20
N GLU A 836 7.13 7.98 -35.35
CA GLU A 836 6.67 6.58 -35.46
C GLU A 836 5.15 6.46 -35.40
N LEU A 837 4.54 7.22 -34.50
CA LEU A 837 3.09 7.26 -34.30
C LEU A 837 2.35 7.93 -35.47
N ALA A 838 3.03 8.72 -36.30
CA ALA A 838 2.44 9.40 -37.46
C ALA A 838 2.37 8.53 -38.73
N LYS A 839 2.72 7.24 -38.63
CA LYS A 839 2.79 6.33 -39.78
C LYS A 839 1.47 6.26 -40.54
N GLY A 840 1.51 6.51 -41.85
CA GLY A 840 0.33 6.50 -42.73
C GLY A 840 -0.54 7.77 -42.64
N GLY A 841 -0.19 8.73 -41.77
CA GLY A 841 -0.94 9.95 -41.54
C GLY A 841 -0.13 11.23 -41.79
N THR A 842 -0.25 12.22 -40.91
CA THR A 842 0.39 13.54 -41.01
C THR A 842 1.12 13.92 -39.73
N LEU A 843 2.39 14.33 -39.86
CA LEU A 843 3.19 14.91 -38.77
C LEU A 843 3.19 16.44 -38.93
N PHE A 844 2.58 17.14 -37.97
CA PHE A 844 2.54 18.58 -37.90
C PHE A 844 3.59 19.12 -36.91
N LEU A 845 4.54 19.90 -37.43
CA LEU A 845 5.61 20.55 -36.68
C LEU A 845 5.27 22.02 -36.49
N ASP A 846 4.80 22.37 -35.30
CA ASP A 846 4.52 23.75 -34.93
C ASP A 846 5.78 24.41 -34.39
N GLU A 847 6.02 25.67 -34.77
CA GLU A 847 7.21 26.45 -34.40
C GLU A 847 8.54 25.78 -34.82
N ILE A 848 8.62 25.27 -36.06
CA ILE A 848 9.83 24.57 -36.58
C ILE A 848 11.12 25.39 -36.48
N GLY A 849 11.02 26.73 -36.48
CA GLY A 849 12.16 27.64 -36.29
C GLY A 849 12.80 27.60 -34.90
N ASP A 850 12.21 26.89 -33.93
CA ASP A 850 12.76 26.69 -32.58
C ASP A 850 13.56 25.39 -32.41
N MET A 851 13.68 24.58 -33.46
CA MET A 851 14.50 23.35 -33.41
C MET A 851 16.00 23.65 -33.30
N THR A 852 16.71 22.83 -32.52
CA THR A 852 18.19 22.86 -32.50
C THR A 852 18.79 22.38 -33.83
N LEU A 853 20.01 22.81 -34.17
CA LEU A 853 20.71 22.36 -35.39
C LEU A 853 20.89 20.83 -35.46
N GLU A 854 20.97 20.14 -34.32
CA GLU A 854 21.07 18.68 -34.25
C GLU A 854 19.74 18.01 -34.62
N THR A 855 18.64 18.47 -34.02
CA THR A 855 17.28 18.02 -34.37
C THR A 855 16.98 18.30 -35.85
N GLN A 856 17.39 19.46 -36.36
CA GLN A 856 17.24 19.83 -37.78
C GLN A 856 17.95 18.82 -38.71
N ALA A 857 19.14 18.33 -38.34
CA ALA A 857 19.85 17.33 -39.13
C ALA A 857 19.13 15.97 -39.18
N ARG A 858 18.51 15.55 -38.08
CA ARG A 858 17.70 14.31 -38.03
C ARG A 858 16.39 14.46 -38.80
N MET A 859 15.76 15.65 -38.70
CA MET A 859 14.55 15.97 -39.45
C MET A 859 14.79 16.01 -40.96
N LEU A 860 15.97 16.48 -41.40
CA LEU A 860 16.37 16.45 -42.79
C LEU A 860 16.42 15.01 -43.34
N ARG A 861 17.03 14.07 -42.60
CA ARG A 861 17.04 12.64 -42.99
C ARG A 861 15.63 12.07 -43.14
N LEU A 862 14.74 12.41 -42.20
CA LEU A 862 13.33 12.00 -42.27
C LEU A 862 12.63 12.55 -43.53
N LEU A 863 12.91 13.79 -43.93
CA LEU A 863 12.31 14.43 -45.10
C LEU A 863 12.92 14.01 -46.44
N GLU A 864 14.21 13.67 -46.46
CA GLU A 864 14.94 13.28 -47.68
C GLU A 864 14.81 11.78 -47.96
N GLU A 865 15.08 10.95 -46.96
CA GLU A 865 15.22 9.50 -47.08
C GLU A 865 13.97 8.74 -46.58
N GLY A 866 13.09 9.40 -45.82
CA GLY A 866 11.96 8.74 -45.15
C GLY A 866 12.39 7.83 -44.01
N THR A 867 13.60 8.05 -43.47
CA THR A 867 14.21 7.23 -42.43
C THR A 867 14.62 8.05 -41.21
N TYR A 868 14.68 7.41 -40.05
CA TYR A 868 15.18 8.02 -38.80
C TYR A 868 15.73 6.95 -37.85
N GLU A 869 16.45 7.38 -36.81
CA GLU A 869 16.98 6.52 -35.74
C GLU A 869 16.42 6.99 -34.39
N ARG A 870 16.18 6.06 -33.47
CA ARG A 870 15.79 6.40 -32.09
C ARG A 870 17.00 6.94 -31.31
N VAL A 871 16.76 7.81 -30.34
CA VAL A 871 17.82 8.32 -29.46
C VAL A 871 18.45 7.16 -28.69
N GLY A 872 19.77 7.00 -28.81
CA GLY A 872 20.53 5.90 -28.19
C GLY A 872 20.42 4.54 -28.91
N GLY A 873 19.70 4.47 -30.03
CA GLY A 873 19.61 3.29 -30.88
C GLY A 873 20.43 3.43 -32.18
N SER A 874 20.79 2.31 -32.79
CA SER A 874 21.45 2.24 -34.10
C SER A 874 20.56 1.63 -35.20
N GLU A 875 19.30 1.35 -34.88
CA GLU A 875 18.31 0.82 -35.83
C GLU A 875 17.75 1.96 -36.70
N THR A 876 18.00 1.90 -38.00
CA THR A 876 17.40 2.81 -38.99
C THR A 876 15.98 2.34 -39.33
N LEU A 877 14.99 3.17 -39.06
CA LEU A 877 13.57 2.90 -39.26
C LEU A 877 13.04 3.70 -40.45
N SER A 878 12.13 3.13 -41.24
CA SER A 878 11.48 3.82 -42.36
C SER A 878 10.01 4.10 -42.07
N ILE A 879 9.56 5.31 -42.41
CA ILE A 879 8.18 5.74 -42.23
C ILE A 879 7.67 6.57 -43.39
N GLN A 880 6.39 6.37 -43.72
CA GLN A 880 5.68 7.14 -44.72
C GLN A 880 4.62 8.01 -44.03
N ALA A 881 4.93 9.28 -43.80
CA ALA A 881 4.02 10.27 -43.23
C ALA A 881 4.12 11.57 -44.03
N ARG A 882 3.01 12.32 -44.15
CA ARG A 882 3.06 13.68 -44.71
C ARG A 882 3.61 14.65 -43.67
N ILE A 883 4.55 15.50 -44.04
CA ILE A 883 5.12 16.50 -43.12
C ILE A 883 4.50 17.87 -43.38
N VAL A 884 4.00 18.50 -42.34
CA VAL A 884 3.44 19.85 -42.38
C VAL A 884 4.15 20.67 -41.31
N ALA A 885 4.64 21.86 -41.64
CA ALA A 885 5.38 22.71 -40.72
C ALA A 885 4.72 24.09 -40.58
N ALA A 886 4.88 24.73 -39.43
CA ALA A 886 4.43 26.08 -39.18
C ALA A 886 5.52 26.89 -38.46
N THR A 887 5.60 28.18 -38.76
CA THR A 887 6.51 29.12 -38.10
C THR A 887 5.95 30.52 -38.07
N ASN A 888 6.32 31.29 -37.04
CA ASN A 888 6.14 32.73 -36.96
C ASN A 888 7.45 33.52 -37.17
N ARG A 889 8.60 32.83 -37.29
CA ARG A 889 9.91 33.43 -37.53
C ARG A 889 10.25 33.46 -39.01
N ASP A 890 11.10 34.41 -39.38
CA ASP A 890 11.67 34.48 -40.72
C ASP A 890 12.81 33.46 -40.87
N LEU A 891 12.50 32.33 -41.50
CA LEU A 891 13.48 31.27 -41.71
C LEU A 891 14.59 31.67 -42.70
N GLU A 892 14.35 32.63 -43.60
CA GLU A 892 15.35 33.10 -44.59
C GLU A 892 16.44 33.93 -43.90
N GLU A 893 16.04 34.78 -42.94
CA GLU A 893 16.97 35.49 -42.07
C GLU A 893 17.74 34.52 -41.16
N MET A 894 17.08 33.49 -40.61
CA MET A 894 17.74 32.48 -39.77
C MET A 894 18.75 31.61 -40.54
N VAL A 895 18.49 31.33 -41.82
CA VAL A 895 19.47 30.67 -42.70
C VAL A 895 20.69 31.58 -42.90
N SER A 896 20.46 32.87 -43.17
CA SER A 896 21.54 33.86 -43.32
C SER A 896 22.37 34.05 -42.04
N ALA A 897 21.73 33.90 -40.87
CA ALA A 897 22.37 33.97 -39.56
C ALA A 897 23.01 32.64 -39.10
N GLY A 898 22.87 31.55 -39.87
CA GLY A 898 23.41 30.22 -39.55
C GLY A 898 22.70 29.49 -38.40
N THR A 899 21.52 29.95 -37.97
CA THR A 899 20.72 29.34 -36.89
C THR A 899 19.68 28.35 -37.41
N PHE A 900 19.45 28.31 -38.73
CA PHE A 900 18.62 27.31 -39.41
C PHE A 900 19.37 26.77 -40.63
N ARG A 901 19.28 25.46 -40.88
CA ARG A 901 19.99 24.86 -42.01
C ARG A 901 19.32 25.17 -43.35
N GLU A 902 20.14 25.56 -44.31
CA GLU A 902 19.70 25.89 -45.67
C GLU A 902 19.05 24.69 -46.39
N ASP A 903 19.62 23.50 -46.23
CA ASP A 903 19.10 22.25 -46.83
C ASP A 903 17.69 21.89 -46.33
N LEU A 904 17.47 21.95 -45.01
CA LEU A 904 16.18 21.71 -44.39
C LEU A 904 15.14 22.75 -44.83
N TYR A 905 15.52 24.03 -44.90
CA TYR A 905 14.64 25.11 -45.34
C TYR A 905 14.09 24.84 -46.73
N TYR A 906 14.92 24.51 -47.72
CA TYR A 906 14.44 24.22 -49.08
C TYR A 906 13.48 23.03 -49.13
N ARG A 907 13.65 22.03 -48.26
CA ARG A 907 12.83 20.82 -48.26
C ARG A 907 11.45 21.01 -47.60
N ILE A 908 11.37 21.82 -46.54
CA ILE A 908 10.09 22.15 -45.90
C ILE A 908 9.34 23.26 -46.66
N ASN A 909 10.06 24.16 -47.33
CA ASN A 909 9.51 25.27 -48.10
C ASN A 909 9.03 24.84 -49.51
N ALA A 910 8.64 23.58 -49.69
CA ALA A 910 8.16 23.06 -50.97
C ALA A 910 6.84 23.72 -51.40
N PHE A 911 5.96 24.02 -50.44
CA PHE A 911 4.74 24.80 -50.67
C PHE A 911 4.49 25.77 -49.51
N PRO A 912 5.01 27.00 -49.58
CA PRO A 912 4.75 28.02 -48.56
C PRO A 912 3.34 28.58 -48.70
N MET A 913 2.60 28.65 -47.59
CA MET A 913 1.32 29.34 -47.52
C MET A 913 1.31 30.31 -46.35
N SER A 914 0.97 31.57 -46.61
CA SER A 914 0.90 32.61 -45.58
C SER A 914 -0.54 32.79 -45.12
N LEU A 915 -0.80 32.64 -43.81
CA LEU A 915 -2.08 33.05 -43.24
C LEU A 915 -2.04 34.55 -42.91
N PRO A 916 -3.02 35.34 -43.38
CA PRO A 916 -3.08 36.76 -43.08
C PRO A 916 -3.40 37.01 -41.59
N PRO A 917 -2.78 38.02 -40.97
CA PRO A 917 -3.14 38.46 -39.62
C PRO A 917 -4.57 39.01 -39.58
N LEU A 918 -5.19 38.99 -38.40
CA LEU A 918 -6.60 39.36 -38.21
C LEU A 918 -6.90 40.81 -38.64
N ARG A 919 -5.93 41.72 -38.48
CA ARG A 919 -6.02 43.12 -38.94
C ARG A 919 -6.15 43.29 -40.46
N GLU A 920 -5.77 42.29 -41.25
CA GLU A 920 -5.92 42.29 -42.71
C GLU A 920 -7.24 41.64 -43.16
N ARG A 921 -8.03 41.10 -42.21
CA ARG A 921 -9.33 40.47 -42.42
C ARG A 921 -10.35 40.92 -41.37
N LYS A 922 -10.47 42.24 -41.18
CA LYS A 922 -11.36 42.86 -40.18
C LYS A 922 -12.85 42.54 -40.40
N GLU A 923 -13.21 42.16 -41.62
CA GLU A 923 -14.55 41.70 -42.02
C GLU A 923 -14.94 40.38 -41.32
N ASP A 924 -13.96 39.55 -40.92
CA ASP A 924 -14.20 38.24 -40.28
C ASP A 924 -14.41 38.37 -38.75
N ILE A 925 -14.09 39.52 -38.17
CA ILE A 925 -14.12 39.74 -36.70
C ILE A 925 -15.53 39.57 -36.11
N PRO A 926 -16.63 40.08 -36.70
CA PRO A 926 -17.97 39.93 -36.13
C PRO A 926 -18.39 38.46 -36.00
N ASP A 927 -18.17 37.65 -37.04
CA ASP A 927 -18.53 36.24 -37.04
C ASP A 927 -17.68 35.43 -36.05
N LEU A 928 -16.39 35.73 -35.95
CA LEU A 928 -15.50 35.12 -34.98
C LEU A 928 -15.90 35.48 -33.53
N ALA A 929 -16.23 36.74 -33.28
CA ALA A 929 -16.64 37.20 -31.95
C ALA A 929 -17.95 36.54 -31.51
N GLU A 930 -18.93 36.43 -32.40
CA GLU A 930 -20.21 35.77 -32.12
C GLU A 930 -20.04 34.28 -31.83
N LEU A 931 -19.14 33.60 -32.56
CA LEU A 931 -18.79 32.20 -32.30
C LEU A 931 -18.18 32.02 -30.90
N PHE A 932 -17.16 32.81 -30.55
CA PHE A 932 -16.48 32.66 -29.27
C PHE A 932 -17.41 33.00 -28.11
N LYS A 933 -18.25 34.03 -28.27
CA LYS A 933 -19.31 34.36 -27.32
C LYS A 933 -20.25 33.18 -27.11
N THR A 934 -20.80 32.61 -28.18
CA THR A 934 -21.76 31.48 -28.12
C THR A 934 -21.12 30.26 -27.46
N ARG A 935 -19.87 29.95 -27.80
CA ARG A 935 -19.12 28.83 -27.22
C ARG A 935 -18.89 29.00 -25.72
N MET A 936 -18.47 30.18 -25.28
CA MET A 936 -18.21 30.46 -23.86
C MET A 936 -19.50 30.59 -23.05
N ALA A 937 -20.56 31.17 -23.64
CA ALA A 937 -21.88 31.26 -23.02
C ALA A 937 -22.46 29.86 -22.73
N ALA A 938 -22.35 28.92 -23.69
CA ALA A 938 -22.75 27.53 -23.49
C ALA A 938 -21.91 26.80 -22.42
N HIS A 939 -20.61 27.12 -22.30
CA HIS A 939 -19.75 26.52 -21.28
C HIS A 939 -20.09 26.98 -19.86
N LEU A 940 -20.60 28.21 -19.71
CA LEU A 940 -20.97 28.81 -18.42
C LEU A 940 -22.47 28.73 -18.11
N ASP A 941 -23.25 28.06 -18.96
CA ASP A 941 -24.72 28.00 -18.89
C ASP A 941 -25.38 29.39 -18.75
N LYS A 942 -24.81 30.39 -19.44
CA LYS A 942 -25.30 31.77 -19.48
C LYS A 942 -26.00 32.06 -20.81
N GLN A 943 -27.10 32.80 -20.76
CA GLN A 943 -27.69 33.39 -21.98
C GLN A 943 -27.16 34.80 -22.20
N ILE A 944 -26.49 35.01 -23.33
CA ILE A 944 -25.95 36.29 -23.77
C ILE A 944 -26.55 36.64 -25.13
N ASP A 945 -27.11 37.84 -25.20
CA ASP A 945 -27.74 38.41 -26.38
C ASP A 945 -26.71 38.69 -27.51
N PRO A 946 -27.15 38.94 -28.75
CA PRO A 946 -26.28 39.36 -29.85
C PRO A 946 -25.41 40.58 -29.51
N LEU A 947 -24.16 40.61 -29.99
CA LEU A 947 -23.24 41.74 -29.74
C LEU A 947 -23.82 43.04 -30.31
N ALA A 948 -23.85 44.09 -29.49
CA ALA A 948 -24.28 45.41 -29.91
C ALA A 948 -23.36 45.99 -31.01
N VAL A 949 -23.91 46.84 -31.88
CA VAL A 949 -23.16 47.39 -33.04
C VAL A 949 -21.93 48.18 -32.56
N GLU A 950 -22.06 48.90 -31.45
CA GLU A 950 -20.99 49.69 -30.84
C GLU A 950 -19.82 48.82 -30.36
N VAL A 951 -20.11 47.58 -29.91
CA VAL A 951 -19.10 46.60 -29.51
C VAL A 951 -18.36 46.06 -30.74
N ILE A 952 -19.09 45.75 -31.81
CA ILE A 952 -18.50 45.27 -33.07
C ILE A 952 -17.57 46.32 -33.68
N GLU A 953 -17.97 47.60 -33.69
CA GLU A 953 -17.14 48.71 -34.18
C GLU A 953 -15.82 48.82 -33.40
N VAL A 954 -15.85 48.68 -32.07
CA VAL A 954 -14.64 48.70 -31.23
C VAL A 954 -13.75 47.50 -31.52
N LEU A 955 -14.32 46.30 -31.69
CA LEU A 955 -13.58 45.09 -32.02
C LEU A 955 -12.93 45.20 -33.42
N GLN A 956 -13.59 45.80 -34.40
CA GLN A 956 -13.03 46.01 -35.75
C GLN A 956 -11.98 47.14 -35.80
N ALA A 957 -12.10 48.15 -34.93
CA ALA A 957 -11.14 49.25 -34.85
C ALA A 957 -9.77 48.83 -34.29
N TYR A 958 -9.74 47.81 -33.41
CA TYR A 958 -8.50 47.32 -32.81
C TYR A 958 -7.68 46.45 -33.77
N ASP A 959 -6.35 46.53 -33.67
CA ASP A 959 -5.44 45.87 -34.64
C ASP A 959 -5.02 44.44 -34.24
N TRP A 960 -5.49 43.93 -33.10
CA TRP A 960 -5.31 42.54 -32.65
C TRP A 960 -3.88 41.99 -32.83
N PRO A 961 -2.88 42.54 -32.11
CA PRO A 961 -1.49 42.07 -32.20
C PRO A 961 -1.30 40.57 -31.86
N GLY A 962 -2.19 39.98 -31.06
CA GLY A 962 -2.25 38.53 -30.77
C GLY A 962 -3.23 37.76 -31.66
N ASN A 963 -3.73 38.38 -32.73
CA ASN A 963 -4.62 37.83 -33.75
C ASN A 963 -5.88 37.15 -33.16
N VAL A 964 -6.34 36.05 -33.76
CA VAL A 964 -7.59 35.36 -33.38
C VAL A 964 -7.57 34.89 -31.93
N ARG A 965 -6.39 34.52 -31.40
CA ARG A 965 -6.24 34.09 -30.00
C ARG A 965 -6.49 35.23 -29.00
N GLU A 966 -6.05 36.45 -29.31
CA GLU A 966 -6.33 37.62 -28.47
C GLU A 966 -7.81 38.01 -28.53
N LEU A 967 -8.43 37.93 -29.71
CA LEU A 967 -9.87 38.13 -29.89
C LEU A 967 -10.68 37.13 -29.06
N GLU A 968 -10.36 35.83 -29.16
CA GLU A 968 -11.00 34.77 -28.38
C GLU A 968 -10.89 35.03 -26.87
N HIS A 969 -9.69 35.33 -26.37
CA HIS A 969 -9.48 35.64 -24.96
C HIS A 969 -10.26 36.87 -24.50
N THR A 970 -10.32 37.90 -25.34
CA THR A 970 -11.01 39.17 -25.02
C THR A 970 -12.51 38.95 -24.92
N ILE A 971 -13.11 38.23 -25.88
CA ILE A 971 -14.54 37.88 -25.84
C ILE A 971 -14.86 36.94 -24.68
N ASN A 972 -14.02 35.92 -24.43
CA ASN A 972 -14.19 35.02 -23.29
C ASN A 972 -14.19 35.78 -21.96
N ARG A 973 -13.28 36.74 -21.79
CA ARG A 973 -13.25 37.60 -20.61
C ARG A 973 -14.51 38.46 -20.51
N ALA A 974 -14.95 39.06 -21.62
CA ALA A 974 -16.16 39.89 -21.63
C ALA A 974 -17.41 39.10 -21.20
N VAL A 975 -17.56 37.85 -21.67
CA VAL A 975 -18.63 36.91 -21.26
C VAL A 975 -18.59 36.57 -19.76
N ILE A 976 -17.40 36.50 -19.16
CA ILE A 976 -17.24 36.23 -17.72
C ILE A 976 -17.59 37.46 -16.89
N VAL A 977 -17.14 38.64 -17.31
CA VAL A 977 -17.25 39.90 -16.56
C VAL A 977 -18.65 40.51 -16.69
N CYS A 978 -19.36 40.29 -17.80
CA CYS A 978 -20.69 40.85 -18.00
C CYS A 978 -21.65 40.37 -16.88
N GLN A 979 -22.27 41.34 -16.20
CA GLN A 979 -23.22 41.09 -15.11
C GLN A 979 -24.63 40.84 -15.64
N ASP A 980 -24.97 41.50 -16.76
CA ASP A 980 -26.24 41.36 -17.46
C ASP A 980 -26.10 40.46 -18.71
N SER A 981 -27.21 40.17 -19.39
CA SER A 981 -27.25 39.37 -20.63
C SER A 981 -26.68 40.07 -21.87
N GLN A 982 -26.14 41.29 -21.73
CA GLN A 982 -25.56 42.10 -22.81
C GLN A 982 -24.09 42.39 -22.52
N ILE A 983 -23.23 42.27 -23.52
CA ILE A 983 -21.81 42.66 -23.43
C ILE A 983 -21.72 44.14 -23.78
N GLU A 984 -21.23 44.97 -22.87
CA GLU A 984 -20.99 46.39 -23.10
C GLU A 984 -19.55 46.67 -23.54
N VAL A 985 -19.30 47.83 -24.15
CA VAL A 985 -17.96 48.27 -24.56
C VAL A 985 -16.97 48.29 -23.37
N ALA A 986 -17.46 48.57 -22.16
CA ALA A 986 -16.67 48.56 -20.94
C ALA A 986 -16.10 47.17 -20.59
N ASP A 987 -16.81 46.09 -20.95
CA ASP A 987 -16.43 44.70 -20.63
C ASP A 987 -15.29 44.19 -21.53
N ILE A 988 -15.15 44.76 -22.74
CA ILE A 988 -14.10 44.41 -23.69
C ILE A 988 -12.73 44.88 -23.19
N GLY A 989 -12.68 45.99 -22.43
CA GLY A 989 -11.47 46.51 -21.80
C GLY A 989 -10.37 46.98 -22.77
N LEU A 990 -10.74 47.33 -24.01
CA LEU A 990 -9.84 47.91 -25.01
C LEU A 990 -9.82 49.45 -24.83
N ILE A 991 -8.86 49.99 -24.10
CA ILE A 991 -8.72 51.43 -23.91
C ILE A 991 -8.16 52.06 -25.19
N SER A 992 -8.93 52.97 -25.79
CA SER A 992 -8.52 53.76 -26.95
C SER A 992 -7.24 54.55 -26.65
N SER A 993 -6.27 54.43 -27.54
CA SER A 993 -4.93 54.99 -27.42
C SER A 993 -4.91 56.51 -27.61
N SER A 994 -4.87 57.25 -26.50
CA SER A 994 -4.42 58.65 -26.49
C SER A 994 -3.50 58.95 -25.30
N THR A 995 -2.27 58.42 -25.36
CA THR A 995 -0.99 58.91 -24.74
C THR A 995 -0.92 59.13 -23.21
N PRO A 996 0.27 59.07 -22.56
CA PRO A 996 1.61 59.00 -23.12
C PRO A 996 2.40 57.73 -22.79
N VAL A 997 3.37 57.47 -23.64
CA VAL A 997 4.52 56.60 -23.40
C VAL A 997 5.13 56.93 -22.03
N PHE A 998 4.99 56.02 -21.06
CA PHE A 998 5.95 55.94 -19.96
C PHE A 998 7.15 55.14 -20.46
N THR A 999 8.13 55.88 -20.98
CA THR A 999 9.52 55.48 -20.88
C THR A 999 9.85 55.38 -19.39
N ASP A 1000 10.01 54.18 -18.86
CA ASP A 1000 11.11 53.95 -17.95
C ASP A 1000 11.71 52.57 -18.19
N ARG A 1001 12.85 52.62 -18.87
CA ARG A 1001 13.80 51.53 -18.98
C ARG A 1001 14.51 51.42 -17.63
N GLU A 1002 14.04 50.54 -16.78
CA GLU A 1002 14.90 49.91 -15.77
C GLU A 1002 14.56 48.42 -15.73
N VAL A 1003 15.47 47.59 -16.25
CA VAL A 1003 15.50 46.16 -15.96
C VAL A 1003 15.93 46.04 -14.50
N VAL A 1004 14.96 46.06 -13.59
CA VAL A 1004 15.22 45.86 -12.17
C VAL A 1004 15.36 44.36 -11.90
N PRO A 1005 16.38 43.90 -11.17
CA PRO A 1005 16.51 42.50 -10.79
C PRO A 1005 15.23 42.01 -10.10
N LEU A 1006 14.87 40.73 -10.32
CA LEU A 1006 13.68 40.10 -9.74
C LEU A 1006 13.58 40.35 -8.22
N ALA A 1007 14.73 40.34 -7.53
CA ALA A 1007 14.82 40.63 -6.11
C ALA A 1007 14.32 42.03 -5.70
N GLU A 1008 14.52 43.04 -6.55
CA GLU A 1008 14.08 44.42 -6.27
C GLU A 1008 12.58 44.59 -6.54
N ILE A 1009 12.04 43.88 -7.53
CA ILE A 1009 10.60 43.79 -7.76
C ILE A 1009 9.92 43.09 -6.58
N GLU A 1010 10.49 41.96 -6.14
CA GLU A 1010 10.01 41.20 -4.99
C GLU A 1010 10.05 42.04 -3.70
N ARG A 1011 11.15 42.76 -3.45
CA ARG A 1011 11.28 43.69 -2.31
C ARG A 1011 10.22 44.80 -2.34
N ARG A 1012 10.00 45.45 -3.48
CA ARG A 1012 8.98 46.51 -3.63
C ARG A 1012 7.57 45.96 -3.40
N TYR A 1013 7.31 44.74 -3.87
CA TYR A 1013 6.02 44.09 -3.67
C TYR A 1013 5.79 43.70 -2.20
N ILE A 1014 6.78 43.13 -1.53
CA ILE A 1014 6.74 42.83 -0.09
C ILE A 1014 6.50 44.11 0.73
N LEU A 1015 7.18 45.22 0.40
CA LEU A 1015 6.98 46.51 1.07
C LEU A 1015 5.56 47.08 0.85
N LYS A 1016 4.98 46.87 -0.34
CA LYS A 1016 3.59 47.28 -0.61
C LYS A 1016 2.61 46.49 0.25
N ILE A 1017 2.78 45.16 0.34
CA ILE A 1017 1.91 44.30 1.16
C ILE A 1017 2.09 44.57 2.66
N LEU A 1018 3.31 44.85 3.12
CA LEU A 1018 3.55 45.27 4.51
C LEU A 1018 2.81 46.56 4.85
N LYS A 1019 2.78 47.55 3.94
CA LYS A 1019 2.00 48.78 4.16
C LYS A 1019 0.50 48.52 4.19
N VAL A 1020 -0.02 47.68 3.30
CA VAL A 1020 -1.44 47.29 3.28
C VAL A 1020 -1.83 46.53 4.54
N ALA A 1021 -0.93 45.69 5.06
CA ALA A 1021 -1.12 44.97 6.32
C ALA A 1021 -0.81 45.81 7.58
N ASN A 1022 -0.61 47.13 7.47
CA ASN A 1022 -0.22 48.01 8.58
C ASN A 1022 1.01 47.47 9.36
N TRP A 1023 2.00 46.95 8.65
CA TRP A 1023 3.22 46.34 9.17
C TRP A 1023 3.01 45.13 10.08
N LYS A 1024 1.81 44.55 10.10
CA LYS A 1024 1.50 43.32 10.82
C LYS A 1024 2.02 42.12 10.03
N ILE A 1025 3.02 41.43 10.57
CA ILE A 1025 3.69 40.30 9.88
C ILE A 1025 2.92 38.98 10.06
N LYS A 1026 2.39 38.71 11.26
CA LYS A 1026 1.75 37.44 11.65
C LYS A 1026 0.28 37.62 12.06
N GLY A 1027 -0.53 36.57 11.87
CA GLY A 1027 -1.94 36.49 12.26
C GLY A 1027 -2.92 36.81 11.12
N ILE A 1028 -4.23 36.73 11.40
CA ILE A 1028 -5.30 37.01 10.44
C ILE A 1028 -5.15 38.47 9.96
N GLY A 1029 -5.06 38.65 8.63
CA GLY A 1029 -4.78 39.93 7.96
C GLY A 1029 -3.31 40.38 7.95
N GLY A 1030 -2.36 39.54 8.37
CA GLY A 1030 -0.92 39.85 8.33
C GLY A 1030 -0.28 39.64 6.95
N ALA A 1031 0.83 40.33 6.69
CA ALA A 1031 1.54 40.33 5.41
C ALA A 1031 1.97 38.92 4.95
N ALA A 1032 2.35 38.03 5.88
CA ALA A 1032 2.72 36.65 5.54
C ALA A 1032 1.53 35.85 4.98
N ALA A 1033 0.33 36.04 5.54
CA ALA A 1033 -0.89 35.39 5.07
C ALA A 1033 -1.33 35.93 3.70
N LEU A 1034 -1.21 37.26 3.48
CA LEU A 1034 -1.51 37.89 2.19
C LEU A 1034 -0.52 37.50 1.08
N LEU A 1035 0.72 37.20 1.44
CA LEU A 1035 1.75 36.73 0.51
C LEU A 1035 1.75 35.21 0.31
N GLY A 1036 0.93 34.46 1.06
CA GLY A 1036 0.94 32.99 1.04
C GLY A 1036 2.25 32.36 1.54
N LEU A 1037 3.03 33.07 2.35
CA LEU A 1037 4.33 32.62 2.85
C LEU A 1037 4.26 32.27 4.35
N ASN A 1038 5.08 31.31 4.78
CA ASN A 1038 5.32 31.12 6.21
C ASN A 1038 5.97 32.40 6.78
N PRO A 1039 5.51 32.92 7.93
CA PRO A 1039 6.08 34.10 8.53
C PRO A 1039 7.60 34.05 8.75
N GLY A 1040 8.17 32.87 9.05
CA GLY A 1040 9.61 32.68 9.18
C GLY A 1040 10.37 32.95 7.87
N THR A 1041 9.79 32.55 6.74
CA THR A 1041 10.31 32.83 5.39
C THR A 1041 10.23 34.31 5.05
N LEU A 1042 9.15 34.99 5.45
CA LEU A 1042 9.04 36.44 5.28
C LEU A 1042 10.08 37.19 6.12
N TYR A 1043 10.37 36.76 7.36
CA TYR A 1043 11.47 37.32 8.16
C TYR A 1043 12.85 37.13 7.53
N GLY A 1044 13.07 36.03 6.80
CA GLY A 1044 14.32 35.82 6.06
C GLY A 1044 14.44 36.65 4.76
N LYS A 1045 13.32 37.20 4.27
CA LYS A 1045 13.25 38.03 3.05
C LYS A 1045 13.13 39.54 3.31
N MET A 1046 12.81 39.94 4.54
CA MET A 1046 12.85 41.33 5.04
C MET A 1046 14.28 41.69 5.44
#